data_AF-C9SR97-F1
#
_entry.id   AF-C9SR97-F1
#
_cell.length_a   1.000
_cell.length_b   1.000
_cell.length_c   1.000
_cell.angle_alpha   90.00
_cell.angle_beta   90.00
_cell.angle_gamma   90.00
#
_symmetry.space_group_name_H-M   'P 1'
#
loop_
_entity.id
_entity.type
_entity.pdbx_description
1 polymer ?
#
loop_
_entity_poly.entity_id
_entity_poly.type
_entity_poly.pdbx_seq_one_letter_code
_entity_poly.pdbx_strand_id
1 'polypeptide(L)'
;MDPDEIRTLVASWWRHAATSFQKVPGSAVLVRYVQSSYQNDPIRSALELVLVIFFIRYLLSPSYSTQKQNYVKLRDDEIDELVEDWTPEPLVGAQTAFEEMEAEKLPIIVGPTGPKSKLGNGRTVTNLATYNFYNFNANEQIKEKAIQTLRTYGVGPCGPPQFYGTQDVHMKTEADIAAYLGTESCIVYAQAFSTISSVIPAFCKRGDIIVADRAVNYSIRKGLEISRSSIKWYQHGDMDDLERVMQKVVKEQAGKRLTRRFIVAEGLFETTGDSIDLPKLVELKEKYKFRIILDETWSFGTLGRTGRGLTEAQNVDPTQVDMIIGSLAGPLCAGGGFCAGAKDVVEHQRISAASYTFSAALPAMLAVTASETVSVLQSNPDILTQCRDNIRAMRAQLDPRSDWVTCTSVPENPIMLLVLKGDVVEARNLSMVEQERLLQDCVDEHWDPVTTGGRVQPALKICVTSGLSKKDIEKAGVTIPTCHYKSYDPKGQHSKRVMEQHAVKHSVSGCVIPSWLWRHSLLSLLSACSAGNYRHRLLHAERRAEQLLTVVDTSVSSPTVVPKVVVYKGKDGSGQHTATRDVLFVPAETQVITLESADSTPNASSTLKTDVPAATDSSKTGSSSAASSLPGIAYAPYTASGDCKSANQVHDDFVTFTGKYSMVRIYGIDCEQVAKVVPAAKKAGLKLFLGIFELAGIDQQVASIVEAVGEEWSIVDTVSVGNELVNKKAATPSQVVSAMSQTRSLLRDAGYEGPVVTVDTFIAVRDNPELELLTGLRFLAAASRASPSSQSGPPFQTILATFFLFSAFNDPWKPVSADTFNAEQFWGIDGLDSSS
;
A
#
# COMPACT_ATOMS: atom_id res chain seq x y z
N MET A 1 -64.02 -25.35 -50.81
CA MET A 1 -63.71 -26.21 -49.65
C MET A 1 -64.87 -26.12 -48.70
N ASP A 2 -65.45 -27.27 -48.38
CA ASP A 2 -66.57 -27.39 -47.44
C ASP A 2 -66.09 -27.15 -45.99
N PRO A 3 -66.90 -26.60 -45.06
CA PRO A 3 -66.46 -26.39 -43.68
C PRO A 3 -65.99 -27.68 -43.00
N ASP A 4 -66.56 -28.84 -43.37
CA ASP A 4 -66.15 -30.15 -42.84
C ASP A 4 -64.89 -30.73 -43.54
N GLU A 5 -64.59 -30.36 -44.79
CA GLU A 5 -63.25 -30.58 -45.37
C GLU A 5 -62.19 -29.80 -44.59
N ILE A 6 -62.47 -28.53 -44.27
CA ILE A 6 -61.55 -27.69 -43.49
C ILE A 6 -61.36 -28.25 -42.08
N ARG A 7 -62.43 -28.67 -41.40
CA ARG A 7 -62.33 -29.32 -40.07
C ARG A 7 -61.55 -30.63 -40.11
N THR A 8 -61.75 -31.48 -41.12
CA THR A 8 -61.02 -32.76 -41.23
C THR A 8 -59.55 -32.55 -41.59
N LEU A 9 -59.23 -31.57 -42.44
CA LEU A 9 -57.86 -31.10 -42.68
C LEU A 9 -57.20 -30.58 -41.40
N VAL A 10 -57.83 -29.66 -40.67
CA VAL A 10 -57.29 -29.11 -39.42
C VAL A 10 -57.10 -30.21 -38.37
N ALA A 11 -58.07 -31.13 -38.22
CA ALA A 11 -57.94 -32.27 -37.31
C ALA A 11 -56.84 -33.25 -37.73
N SER A 12 -56.56 -33.39 -39.03
CA SER A 12 -55.44 -34.19 -39.57
C SER A 12 -54.10 -33.54 -39.24
N TRP A 13 -53.95 -32.24 -39.57
CA TRP A 13 -52.77 -31.44 -39.24
C TRP A 13 -52.48 -31.42 -37.74
N TRP A 14 -53.50 -31.26 -36.89
CA TRP A 14 -53.34 -31.26 -35.44
C TRP A 14 -52.84 -32.61 -34.90
N ARG A 15 -53.35 -33.73 -35.42
CA ARG A 15 -52.84 -35.08 -35.10
C ARG A 15 -51.39 -35.27 -35.58
N HIS A 16 -51.04 -34.76 -36.76
CA HIS A 16 -49.68 -34.83 -37.30
C HIS A 16 -48.69 -33.99 -36.50
N ALA A 17 -49.11 -32.79 -36.06
CA ALA A 17 -48.33 -31.92 -35.18
C ALA A 17 -48.12 -32.54 -33.79
N ALA A 18 -49.17 -33.05 -33.15
CA ALA A 18 -49.09 -33.72 -31.85
C ALA A 18 -48.17 -34.96 -31.87
N THR A 19 -48.31 -35.83 -32.88
CA THR A 19 -47.45 -37.03 -33.04
C THR A 19 -46.02 -36.70 -33.44
N SER A 20 -45.77 -35.53 -34.03
CA SER A 20 -44.40 -35.04 -34.29
C SER A 20 -43.79 -34.42 -33.04
N PHE A 21 -44.57 -33.64 -32.27
CA PHE A 21 -44.14 -33.06 -30.99
C PHE A 21 -43.76 -34.13 -29.96
N GLN A 22 -44.53 -35.22 -29.87
CA GLN A 22 -44.24 -36.37 -29.00
C GLN A 22 -42.93 -37.11 -29.34
N LYS A 23 -42.36 -36.92 -30.54
CA LYS A 23 -41.04 -37.48 -30.91
C LYS A 23 -39.87 -36.62 -30.42
N VAL A 24 -40.12 -35.37 -29.97
CA VAL A 24 -39.07 -34.49 -29.45
C VAL A 24 -38.67 -34.97 -28.05
N PRO A 25 -37.38 -35.20 -27.75
CA PRO A 25 -36.91 -35.56 -26.42
C PRO A 25 -37.36 -34.53 -25.36
N GLY A 26 -37.87 -35.00 -24.23
CA GLY A 26 -38.41 -34.14 -23.16
C GLY A 26 -39.84 -33.62 -23.36
N SER A 27 -40.46 -33.79 -24.53
CA SER A 27 -41.85 -33.37 -24.80
C SER A 27 -42.86 -33.90 -23.77
N ALA A 28 -42.73 -35.17 -23.35
CA ALA A 28 -43.58 -35.79 -22.34
C ALA A 28 -43.47 -35.12 -20.95
N VAL A 29 -42.33 -34.52 -20.61
CA VAL A 29 -42.16 -33.72 -19.38
C VAL A 29 -42.87 -32.38 -19.54
N LEU A 30 -42.76 -31.74 -20.71
CA LEU A 30 -43.45 -30.47 -20.99
C LEU A 30 -44.98 -30.63 -20.96
N VAL A 31 -45.52 -31.70 -21.54
CA VAL A 31 -46.97 -32.01 -21.50
C VAL A 31 -47.44 -32.22 -20.07
N ARG A 32 -46.69 -32.99 -19.25
CA ARG A 32 -47.00 -33.17 -17.82
C ARG A 32 -46.90 -31.86 -17.03
N TYR A 33 -45.92 -31.01 -17.33
CA TYR A 33 -45.80 -29.68 -16.70
C TYR A 33 -47.02 -28.80 -17.02
N VAL A 34 -47.43 -28.71 -18.30
CA VAL A 34 -48.61 -27.94 -18.71
C VAL A 34 -49.88 -28.49 -18.06
N GLN A 35 -50.08 -29.81 -18.06
CA GLN A 35 -51.21 -30.44 -17.34
C GLN A 35 -51.17 -30.21 -15.83
N SER A 36 -49.99 -30.07 -15.23
CA SER A 36 -49.80 -29.80 -13.81
C SER A 36 -49.88 -28.32 -13.43
N SER A 37 -49.65 -27.38 -14.35
CA SER A 37 -49.82 -25.94 -14.14
C SER A 37 -51.29 -25.53 -14.30
N TYR A 38 -52.05 -26.23 -15.17
CA TYR A 38 -53.48 -26.03 -15.41
C TYR A 38 -54.40 -26.54 -14.27
N GLN A 39 -54.02 -26.32 -13.01
CA GLN A 39 -54.85 -26.64 -11.83
C GLN A 39 -55.94 -25.58 -11.61
N ASN A 40 -56.89 -25.49 -12.56
CA ASN A 40 -58.07 -24.61 -12.54
C ASN A 40 -57.82 -23.09 -12.43
N ASP A 41 -56.56 -22.62 -12.52
CA ASP A 41 -56.22 -21.20 -12.61
C ASP A 41 -55.83 -20.81 -14.05
N PRO A 42 -56.79 -20.31 -14.85
CA PRO A 42 -56.51 -19.86 -16.22
C PRO A 42 -55.70 -18.56 -16.26
N ILE A 43 -55.71 -17.74 -15.19
CA ILE A 43 -54.98 -16.48 -15.13
C ILE A 43 -53.48 -16.79 -14.97
N ARG A 44 -53.13 -17.69 -14.05
CA ARG A 44 -51.76 -18.18 -13.89
C ARG A 44 -51.25 -18.85 -15.16
N SER A 45 -52.03 -19.74 -15.77
CA SER A 45 -51.63 -20.41 -17.02
C SER A 45 -51.40 -19.42 -18.16
N ALA A 46 -52.22 -18.36 -18.27
CA ALA A 46 -52.01 -17.28 -19.24
C ALA A 46 -50.76 -16.45 -18.92
N LEU A 47 -50.47 -16.18 -17.64
CA LEU A 47 -49.32 -15.39 -17.21
C LEU A 47 -48.00 -16.17 -17.40
N GLU A 48 -47.98 -17.47 -17.10
CA GLU A 48 -46.87 -18.38 -17.42
C GLU A 48 -46.66 -18.47 -18.95
N LEU A 49 -47.73 -18.53 -19.76
CA LEU A 49 -47.63 -18.50 -21.23
C LEU A 49 -47.07 -17.16 -21.74
N VAL A 50 -47.51 -16.03 -21.20
CA VAL A 50 -46.99 -14.68 -21.53
C VAL A 50 -45.51 -14.57 -21.15
N LEU A 51 -45.09 -15.11 -20.00
CA LEU A 51 -43.68 -15.16 -19.61
C LEU A 51 -42.84 -16.05 -20.53
N VAL A 52 -43.36 -17.20 -20.98
CA VAL A 52 -42.68 -18.05 -21.96
C VAL A 52 -42.57 -17.37 -23.33
N ILE A 53 -43.63 -16.70 -23.80
CA ILE A 53 -43.60 -15.91 -25.04
C ILE A 53 -42.62 -14.74 -24.92
N PHE A 54 -42.58 -14.05 -23.78
CA PHE A 54 -41.61 -13.00 -23.49
C PHE A 54 -40.17 -13.53 -23.46
N PHE A 55 -39.93 -14.68 -22.83
CA PHE A 55 -38.62 -15.32 -22.76
C PHE A 55 -38.13 -15.80 -24.12
N ILE A 56 -39.01 -16.41 -24.94
CA ILE A 56 -38.70 -16.76 -26.34
C ILE A 56 -38.44 -15.50 -27.16
N ARG A 57 -39.26 -14.44 -27.01
CA ARG A 57 -39.04 -13.14 -27.67
C ARG A 57 -37.73 -12.48 -27.22
N TYR A 58 -37.30 -12.67 -25.98
CA TYR A 58 -36.03 -12.16 -25.45
C TYR A 58 -34.84 -12.94 -26.04
N LEU A 59 -34.87 -14.27 -26.01
CA LEU A 59 -33.82 -15.12 -26.60
C LEU A 59 -33.71 -15.00 -28.13
N LEU A 60 -34.83 -14.76 -28.82
CA LEU A 60 -34.89 -14.52 -30.26
C LEU A 60 -34.80 -13.03 -30.64
N SER A 61 -34.79 -12.11 -29.66
CA SER A 61 -34.49 -10.72 -29.96
C SER A 61 -33.01 -10.64 -30.37
N PRO A 62 -32.67 -9.90 -31.44
CA PRO A 62 -31.27 -9.64 -31.73
C PRO A 62 -30.68 -8.91 -30.53
N SER A 63 -29.66 -9.51 -29.91
CA SER A 63 -28.95 -8.88 -28.80
C SER A 63 -28.58 -7.45 -29.18
N TYR A 64 -29.01 -6.47 -28.37
CA TYR A 64 -28.73 -5.07 -28.62
C TYR A 64 -27.22 -4.87 -28.64
N SER A 65 -26.65 -4.79 -29.84
CA SER A 65 -25.21 -4.65 -30.01
C SER A 65 -24.77 -3.28 -29.52
N THR A 66 -24.23 -3.25 -28.31
CA THR A 66 -23.54 -2.09 -27.73
C THR A 66 -22.31 -1.67 -28.53
N GLN A 67 -21.90 -2.48 -29.52
CA GLN A 67 -20.86 -2.12 -30.50
C GLN A 67 -21.36 -1.23 -31.65
N LYS A 68 -22.68 -0.97 -31.78
CA LYS A 68 -23.20 0.13 -32.62
C LYS A 68 -23.11 1.49 -31.90
N GLN A 69 -21.96 1.72 -31.26
CA GLN A 69 -21.39 3.07 -31.17
C GLN A 69 -20.96 3.52 -32.58
N ASN A 70 -20.89 4.82 -32.82
CA ASN A 70 -20.42 5.37 -34.09
C ASN A 70 -18.89 5.34 -34.18
N TYR A 71 -18.30 4.15 -34.10
CA TYR A 71 -16.88 3.96 -34.41
C TYR A 71 -16.67 4.15 -35.92
N VAL A 72 -16.24 5.36 -36.28
CA VAL A 72 -15.52 5.60 -37.53
C VAL A 72 -14.36 4.61 -37.55
N LYS A 73 -14.26 3.81 -38.62
CA LYS A 73 -13.03 3.08 -38.89
C LYS A 73 -12.01 4.08 -39.40
N LEU A 74 -11.24 4.63 -38.47
CA LEU A 74 -10.01 5.33 -38.76
C LEU A 74 -9.12 4.44 -39.63
N ARG A 75 -8.48 5.03 -40.62
CA ARG A 75 -7.39 4.43 -41.38
C ARG A 75 -6.12 4.38 -40.54
N ASP A 76 -5.13 3.62 -40.99
CA ASP A 76 -3.84 3.52 -40.30
C ASP A 76 -3.14 4.90 -40.27
N ASP A 77 -3.25 5.70 -41.34
CA ASP A 77 -2.82 7.10 -41.41
C ASP A 77 -3.57 8.03 -40.42
N GLU A 78 -4.88 7.88 -40.28
CA GLU A 78 -5.68 8.65 -39.29
C GLU A 78 -5.39 8.21 -37.84
N ILE A 79 -4.90 6.97 -37.63
CA ILE A 79 -4.46 6.47 -36.32
C ILE A 79 -3.09 7.02 -35.97
N ASP A 80 -2.14 7.02 -36.90
CA ASP A 80 -0.80 7.57 -36.68
C ASP A 80 -0.87 9.09 -36.43
N GLU A 81 -1.64 9.86 -37.21
CA GLU A 81 -1.90 11.28 -36.94
C GLU A 81 -2.49 11.49 -35.53
N LEU A 82 -3.50 10.70 -35.13
CA LEU A 82 -4.10 10.79 -33.79
C LEU A 82 -3.16 10.32 -32.66
N VAL A 83 -2.10 9.56 -32.95
CA VAL A 83 -1.07 9.17 -31.97
C VAL A 83 0.02 10.23 -31.87
N GLU A 84 0.36 10.92 -32.96
CA GLU A 84 1.27 12.08 -32.94
C GLU A 84 0.63 13.31 -32.25
N ASP A 85 -0.66 13.56 -32.48
CA ASP A 85 -1.43 14.62 -31.78
C ASP A 85 -1.79 14.25 -30.32
N TRP A 86 -1.69 12.97 -29.92
CA TRP A 86 -2.06 12.55 -28.56
C TRP A 86 -1.03 12.97 -27.52
N THR A 87 -1.32 14.07 -26.84
CA THR A 87 -0.66 14.44 -25.59
C THR A 87 -1.36 13.77 -24.40
N PRO A 88 -0.65 12.96 -23.58
CA PRO A 88 -1.24 12.41 -22.36
C PRO A 88 -1.56 13.54 -21.38
N GLU A 89 -2.80 13.60 -20.90
CA GLU A 89 -3.16 14.45 -19.76
C GLU A 89 -2.30 14.07 -18.54
N PRO A 90 -1.70 15.05 -17.82
CA PRO A 90 -0.96 14.77 -16.60
C PRO A 90 -1.81 13.99 -15.58
N LEU A 91 -1.26 12.90 -15.04
CA LEU A 91 -1.93 12.03 -14.05
C LEU A 91 -2.37 12.76 -12.77
N VAL A 92 -1.79 13.94 -12.52
CA VAL A 92 -2.19 14.92 -11.51
C VAL A 92 -2.10 16.29 -12.17
N GLY A 93 -3.06 17.18 -11.91
CA GLY A 93 -2.99 18.57 -12.37
C GLY A 93 -1.76 19.31 -11.85
N ALA A 94 -1.38 20.41 -12.50
CA ALA A 94 -0.35 21.30 -11.96
C ALA A 94 -0.79 21.83 -10.59
N GLN A 95 0.09 21.73 -9.58
CA GLN A 95 -0.21 22.20 -8.22
C GLN A 95 -0.56 23.69 -8.25
N THR A 96 -1.62 24.05 -7.54
CA THR A 96 -1.93 25.46 -7.27
C THR A 96 -0.89 26.05 -6.33
N ALA A 97 -0.69 27.37 -6.39
CA ALA A 97 0.21 28.07 -5.46
C ALA A 97 -0.20 27.89 -3.98
N PHE A 98 -1.45 27.53 -3.70
CA PHE A 98 -1.89 27.16 -2.35
C PHE A 98 -1.37 25.76 -1.95
N GLU A 99 -1.48 24.76 -2.82
CA GLU A 99 -0.95 23.42 -2.56
C GLU A 99 0.59 23.38 -2.50
N GLU A 100 1.26 24.23 -3.29
CA GLU A 100 2.71 24.42 -3.22
C GLU A 100 3.12 25.02 -1.86
N MET A 101 2.44 26.10 -1.41
CA MET A 101 2.65 26.68 -0.07
C MET A 101 2.32 25.71 1.06
N GLU A 102 1.26 24.91 0.96
CA GLU A 102 0.93 23.88 1.96
C GLU A 102 1.99 22.76 1.97
N ALA A 103 2.52 22.36 0.81
CA ALA A 103 3.60 21.36 0.72
C ALA A 103 4.93 21.86 1.31
N GLU A 104 5.28 23.14 1.13
CA GLU A 104 6.49 23.74 1.73
C GLU A 104 6.47 23.76 3.27
N LYS A 105 5.27 23.81 3.89
CA LYS A 105 5.12 23.74 5.35
C LYS A 105 5.41 22.36 5.93
N LEU A 106 5.23 21.28 5.16
CA LEU A 106 5.21 19.92 5.71
C LEU A 106 6.59 19.50 6.25
N PRO A 107 6.71 19.08 7.53
CA PRO A 107 7.99 18.73 8.13
C PRO A 107 8.54 17.41 7.58
N ILE A 108 9.53 17.49 6.68
CA ILE A 108 10.32 16.32 6.28
C ILE A 108 11.14 15.85 7.50
N ILE A 109 10.76 14.71 8.09
CA ILE A 109 11.55 14.01 9.10
C ILE A 109 12.66 13.21 8.41
N VAL A 110 13.90 13.40 8.86
CA VAL A 110 15.10 12.74 8.29
C VAL A 110 15.70 11.78 9.32
N GLY A 111 15.45 10.49 9.11
CA GLY A 111 15.89 9.41 9.99
C GLY A 111 14.72 8.69 10.69
N PRO A 112 14.99 7.86 11.70
CA PRO A 112 13.95 7.11 12.42
C PRO A 112 13.03 8.03 13.24
N THR A 113 11.76 7.66 13.34
CA THR A 113 10.76 8.36 14.15
C THR A 113 10.80 7.88 15.61
N GLY A 114 10.94 8.82 16.54
CA GLY A 114 10.95 8.56 17.98
C GLY A 114 10.69 9.82 18.81
N PRO A 115 10.89 9.79 20.14
CA PRO A 115 10.66 10.92 21.05
C PRO A 115 11.48 12.18 20.73
N LYS A 116 12.58 12.00 19.99
CA LYS A 116 13.36 13.06 19.34
C LYS A 116 13.43 12.75 17.85
N SER A 117 12.96 13.70 17.03
CA SER A 117 13.01 13.60 15.56
C SER A 117 13.95 14.66 15.01
N LYS A 118 14.68 14.34 13.94
CA LYS A 118 15.46 15.31 13.17
C LYS A 118 14.67 15.73 11.93
N LEU A 119 14.65 17.03 11.64
CA LEU A 119 13.99 17.62 10.47
C LEU A 119 14.99 17.85 9.32
N GLY A 120 14.47 18.00 8.09
CA GLY A 120 15.27 18.27 6.88
C GLY A 120 16.11 19.54 6.96
N ASN A 121 15.63 20.56 7.67
CA ASN A 121 16.37 21.78 8.02
C ASN A 121 17.50 21.56 9.06
N GLY A 122 17.84 20.31 9.38
CA GLY A 122 18.92 19.91 10.28
C GLY A 122 18.60 19.95 11.77
N ARG A 123 17.45 20.53 12.16
CA ARG A 123 17.06 20.76 13.56
C ARG A 123 16.53 19.49 14.22
N THR A 124 16.75 19.35 15.53
CA THR A 124 16.18 18.26 16.34
C THR A 124 15.05 18.79 17.23
N VAL A 125 13.89 18.15 17.17
CA VAL A 125 12.66 18.55 17.89
C VAL A 125 12.23 17.47 18.89
N THR A 126 11.49 17.86 19.93
CA THR A 126 10.75 16.90 20.75
C THR A 126 9.50 16.47 19.98
N ASN A 127 9.27 15.17 19.86
CA ASN A 127 8.13 14.63 19.14
C ASN A 127 6.98 14.33 20.09
N LEU A 128 5.91 15.12 20.00
CA LEU A 128 4.65 14.93 20.73
C LEU A 128 3.49 14.61 19.78
N ALA A 129 3.78 14.23 18.53
CA ALA A 129 2.80 13.89 17.51
C ALA A 129 2.81 12.39 17.13
N THR A 130 3.59 11.55 17.83
CA THR A 130 3.80 10.14 17.46
C THR A 130 3.01 9.15 18.31
N TYR A 131 2.31 8.24 17.65
CA TYR A 131 1.59 7.12 18.27
C TYR A 131 2.51 5.95 18.72
N ASN A 132 3.83 6.13 18.61
CA ASN A 132 4.86 5.19 19.07
C ASN A 132 5.02 5.29 20.61
N PHE A 133 3.95 5.00 21.36
CA PHE A 133 3.85 5.26 22.81
C PHE A 133 4.93 4.56 23.65
N TYR A 134 5.48 3.46 23.15
CA TYR A 134 6.46 2.63 23.86
C TYR A 134 7.87 2.66 23.26
N ASN A 135 8.08 3.50 22.23
CA ASN A 135 9.31 3.58 21.44
C ASN A 135 9.71 2.25 20.74
N PHE A 136 8.75 1.37 20.43
CA PHE A 136 9.00 0.06 19.82
C PHE A 136 9.59 0.14 18.40
N ASN A 137 9.41 1.23 17.64
CA ASN A 137 10.13 1.45 16.38
C ASN A 137 11.66 1.37 16.51
N ALA A 138 12.20 1.60 17.71
CA ALA A 138 13.64 1.52 18.01
C ALA A 138 14.04 0.22 18.74
N ASN A 139 13.13 -0.76 18.85
CA ASN A 139 13.42 -2.03 19.52
C ASN A 139 14.12 -3.02 18.57
N GLU A 140 15.40 -3.26 18.81
CA GLU A 140 16.24 -4.16 18.00
C GLU A 140 15.73 -5.62 17.97
N GLN A 141 15.02 -6.10 19.00
CA GLN A 141 14.40 -7.43 19.00
C GLN A 141 13.30 -7.53 17.92
N ILE A 142 12.36 -6.58 17.93
CA ILE A 142 11.26 -6.51 16.95
C ILE A 142 11.83 -6.29 15.54
N LYS A 143 12.87 -5.46 15.42
CA LYS A 143 13.57 -5.17 14.16
C LYS A 143 14.30 -6.39 13.56
N GLU A 144 15.02 -7.19 14.36
CA GLU A 144 15.62 -8.42 13.82
C GLU A 144 14.56 -9.47 13.46
N LYS A 145 13.44 -9.56 14.20
CA LYS A 145 12.29 -10.40 13.83
C LYS A 145 11.68 -9.97 12.49
N ALA A 146 11.52 -8.67 12.27
CA ALA A 146 11.08 -8.11 11.00
C ALA A 146 12.05 -8.45 9.84
N ILE A 147 13.37 -8.30 10.08
CA ILE A 147 14.41 -8.64 9.09
C ILE A 147 14.44 -10.15 8.79
N GLN A 148 14.33 -11.02 9.82
CA GLN A 148 14.22 -12.46 9.65
C GLN A 148 12.98 -12.82 8.82
N THR A 149 11.84 -12.19 9.12
CA THR A 149 10.58 -12.42 8.40
C THR A 149 10.68 -11.99 6.93
N LEU A 150 11.29 -10.85 6.63
CA LEU A 150 11.59 -10.43 5.24
C LEU A 150 12.46 -11.46 4.50
N ARG A 151 13.48 -12.01 5.16
CA ARG A 151 14.38 -13.02 4.57
C ARG A 151 13.66 -14.35 4.27
N THR A 152 12.61 -14.69 5.01
CA THR A 152 11.85 -15.96 4.84
C THR A 152 10.63 -15.81 3.92
N TYR A 153 9.86 -14.72 4.03
CA TYR A 153 8.56 -14.57 3.36
C TYR A 153 8.55 -13.48 2.27
N GLY A 154 9.64 -12.72 2.11
CA GLY A 154 9.69 -11.55 1.24
C GLY A 154 8.91 -10.36 1.80
N VAL A 155 8.65 -9.37 0.93
CA VAL A 155 8.00 -8.11 1.32
C VAL A 155 6.50 -8.29 1.61
N GLY A 156 5.81 -9.19 0.91
CA GLY A 156 4.40 -9.47 1.12
C GLY A 156 3.86 -10.48 0.09
N PRO A 157 2.64 -11.02 0.30
CA PRO A 157 2.10 -12.12 -0.48
C PRO A 157 1.39 -11.71 -1.78
N CYS A 158 1.26 -10.40 -2.06
CA CYS A 158 0.73 -9.84 -3.31
C CYS A 158 -0.67 -10.33 -3.77
N GLY A 159 -1.48 -10.90 -2.86
CA GLY A 159 -2.84 -11.36 -3.14
C GLY A 159 -3.73 -11.37 -1.90
N PRO A 160 -5.05 -11.53 -2.06
CA PRO A 160 -5.99 -11.47 -0.95
C PRO A 160 -5.89 -12.71 -0.04
N PRO A 161 -6.15 -12.56 1.27
CA PRO A 161 -6.16 -13.67 2.24
C PRO A 161 -6.93 -14.91 1.77
N GLN A 162 -8.08 -14.68 1.12
CA GLN A 162 -8.99 -15.72 0.65
C GLN A 162 -8.49 -16.52 -0.57
N PHE A 163 -7.30 -16.22 -1.10
CA PHE A 163 -6.69 -16.95 -2.22
C PHE A 163 -5.30 -17.50 -1.87
N TYR A 164 -4.21 -16.77 -2.18
CA TYR A 164 -2.84 -17.10 -1.77
C TYR A 164 -2.21 -16.04 -0.85
N GLY A 165 -3.02 -15.12 -0.31
CA GLY A 165 -2.55 -14.08 0.61
C GLY A 165 -2.21 -14.58 2.02
N THR A 166 -2.93 -15.58 2.51
CA THR A 166 -2.75 -16.08 3.88
C THR A 166 -1.47 -16.91 4.01
N GLN A 167 -0.70 -16.64 5.06
CA GLN A 167 0.50 -17.36 5.45
C GLN A 167 0.39 -17.78 6.93
N ASP A 168 1.21 -18.73 7.37
CA ASP A 168 1.27 -19.21 8.75
C ASP A 168 1.49 -18.08 9.78
N VAL A 169 2.32 -17.07 9.46
CA VAL A 169 2.51 -15.88 10.31
C VAL A 169 1.22 -15.09 10.55
N HIS A 170 0.27 -15.09 9.62
CA HIS A 170 -1.03 -14.45 9.79
C HIS A 170 -1.90 -15.23 10.76
N MET A 171 -2.00 -16.55 10.56
CA MET A 171 -2.76 -17.44 11.44
C MET A 171 -2.21 -17.42 12.87
N LYS A 172 -0.89 -17.33 13.03
CA LYS A 172 -0.25 -17.12 14.34
C LYS A 172 -0.65 -15.77 14.93
N THR A 173 -0.55 -14.67 14.17
CA THR A 173 -0.87 -13.33 14.67
C THR A 173 -2.33 -13.21 15.08
N GLU A 174 -3.26 -13.83 14.34
CA GLU A 174 -4.67 -13.97 14.74
C GLU A 174 -4.82 -14.73 16.07
N ALA A 175 -4.12 -15.86 16.24
CA ALA A 175 -4.16 -16.63 17.48
C ALA A 175 -3.55 -15.88 18.69
N ASP A 176 -2.42 -15.19 18.50
CA ASP A 176 -1.75 -14.42 19.55
C ASP A 176 -2.63 -13.25 20.03
N ILE A 177 -3.27 -12.52 19.11
CA ILE A 177 -4.20 -11.42 19.45
C ILE A 177 -5.43 -11.97 20.20
N ALA A 178 -6.04 -13.05 19.71
CA ALA A 178 -7.19 -13.68 20.36
C ALA A 178 -6.86 -14.14 21.79
N ALA A 179 -5.71 -14.80 21.98
CA ALA A 179 -5.24 -15.26 23.29
C ALA A 179 -4.85 -14.10 24.24
N TYR A 180 -4.34 -13.00 23.72
CA TYR A 180 -4.01 -11.80 24.50
C TYR A 180 -5.26 -11.04 24.96
N LEU A 181 -6.27 -10.88 24.10
CA LEU A 181 -7.57 -10.34 24.50
C LEU A 181 -8.29 -11.27 25.48
N GLY A 182 -8.38 -12.55 25.13
CA GLY A 182 -9.24 -13.55 25.79
C GLY A 182 -10.50 -13.88 24.96
N THR A 183 -10.48 -13.70 23.65
CA THR A 183 -11.57 -14.06 22.73
C THR A 183 -11.37 -15.45 22.11
N GLU A 184 -12.44 -16.04 21.56
CA GLU A 184 -12.35 -17.37 20.91
C GLU A 184 -11.51 -17.32 19.62
N SER A 185 -11.61 -16.23 18.86
CA SER A 185 -10.91 -16.08 17.59
C SER A 185 -10.67 -14.61 17.23
N CYS A 186 -9.86 -14.39 16.19
CA CYS A 186 -9.55 -13.10 15.60
C CYS A 186 -9.32 -13.24 14.08
N ILE A 187 -9.59 -12.16 13.33
CA ILE A 187 -9.28 -12.00 11.91
C ILE A 187 -8.41 -10.74 11.70
N VAL A 188 -7.36 -10.83 10.89
CA VAL A 188 -6.46 -9.68 10.60
C VAL A 188 -6.72 -9.08 9.21
N TYR A 189 -6.67 -7.76 9.14
CA TYR A 189 -6.88 -6.93 7.94
C TYR A 189 -5.62 -6.12 7.62
N ALA A 190 -5.38 -5.86 6.33
CA ALA A 190 -4.16 -5.16 5.87
C ALA A 190 -4.10 -3.66 6.21
N GLN A 191 -5.21 -3.01 6.57
CA GLN A 191 -5.26 -1.59 6.97
C GLN A 191 -6.29 -1.37 8.09
N ALA A 192 -5.95 -0.56 9.10
CA ALA A 192 -6.86 -0.23 10.22
C ALA A 192 -8.15 0.46 9.73
N PHE A 193 -8.02 1.55 8.96
CA PHE A 193 -9.17 2.32 8.46
C PHE A 193 -10.20 1.48 7.67
N SER A 194 -9.72 0.53 6.85
CA SER A 194 -10.58 -0.34 6.04
C SER A 194 -11.11 -1.56 6.81
N THR A 195 -10.71 -1.74 8.08
CA THR A 195 -11.21 -2.79 8.97
C THR A 195 -12.65 -2.49 9.37
N ILE A 196 -12.90 -1.55 10.28
CA ILE A 196 -14.25 -1.31 10.84
C ILE A 196 -15.28 -0.90 9.78
N SER A 197 -14.84 -0.12 8.78
CA SER A 197 -15.65 0.26 7.62
C SER A 197 -16.04 -0.93 6.74
N SER A 198 -15.37 -2.08 6.87
CA SER A 198 -15.76 -3.36 6.27
C SER A 198 -16.42 -4.36 7.23
N VAL A 199 -16.15 -4.30 8.54
CA VAL A 199 -16.80 -5.17 9.53
C VAL A 199 -18.27 -4.79 9.70
N ILE A 200 -18.57 -3.50 9.88
CA ILE A 200 -19.95 -3.00 10.06
C ILE A 200 -20.87 -3.49 8.90
N PRO A 201 -20.55 -3.28 7.61
CA PRO A 201 -21.37 -3.80 6.51
C PRO A 201 -21.25 -5.30 6.26
N ALA A 202 -20.31 -6.04 6.86
CA ALA A 202 -20.30 -7.51 6.79
C ALA A 202 -21.51 -8.10 7.54
N PHE A 203 -21.81 -7.54 8.72
CA PHE A 203 -22.95 -7.94 9.56
C PHE A 203 -24.21 -7.13 9.27
N CYS A 204 -24.14 -5.80 9.35
CA CYS A 204 -25.29 -4.90 9.24
C CYS A 204 -25.65 -4.67 7.77
N LYS A 205 -26.93 -4.84 7.42
CA LYS A 205 -27.44 -4.67 6.05
C LYS A 205 -28.71 -3.82 6.07
N ARG A 206 -29.18 -3.39 4.88
CA ARG A 206 -30.47 -2.71 4.70
C ARG A 206 -31.61 -3.48 5.40
N GLY A 207 -32.21 -2.83 6.40
CA GLY A 207 -33.31 -3.37 7.22
C GLY A 207 -32.93 -3.71 8.66
N ASP A 208 -31.64 -3.76 8.99
CA ASP A 208 -31.15 -3.79 10.38
C ASP A 208 -31.10 -2.37 10.98
N ILE A 209 -30.91 -2.28 12.29
CA ILE A 209 -30.83 -1.02 13.04
C ILE A 209 -29.48 -0.92 13.74
N ILE A 210 -28.85 0.24 13.65
CA ILE A 210 -27.63 0.56 14.39
C ILE A 210 -27.91 1.78 15.28
N VAL A 211 -27.53 1.70 16.55
CA VAL A 211 -27.44 2.85 17.46
C VAL A 211 -25.96 3.22 17.58
N ALA A 212 -25.60 4.47 17.33
CA ALA A 212 -24.21 4.92 17.32
C ALA A 212 -24.01 6.16 18.20
N ASP A 213 -22.86 6.23 18.88
CA ASP A 213 -22.43 7.44 19.58
C ASP A 213 -22.15 8.55 18.55
N ARG A 214 -22.43 9.81 18.87
CA ARG A 214 -22.17 10.94 17.96
C ARG A 214 -20.70 11.21 17.73
N ALA A 215 -19.83 10.96 18.71
CA ALA A 215 -18.40 11.27 18.63
C ALA A 215 -17.58 10.30 17.75
N VAL A 216 -18.15 9.14 17.38
CA VAL A 216 -17.42 8.04 16.70
C VAL A 216 -16.57 8.49 15.51
N ASN A 217 -15.35 7.95 15.41
CA ASN A 217 -14.37 8.29 14.38
C ASN A 217 -14.87 8.13 12.92
N TYR A 218 -14.16 8.78 12.00
CA TYR A 218 -14.51 8.82 10.58
C TYR A 218 -14.63 7.43 9.92
N SER A 219 -13.80 6.46 10.35
CA SER A 219 -13.81 5.11 9.78
C SER A 219 -15.07 4.32 10.18
N ILE A 220 -15.55 4.49 11.43
CA ILE A 220 -16.86 4.01 11.87
C ILE A 220 -17.97 4.63 11.01
N ARG A 221 -17.98 5.96 10.84
CA ARG A 221 -19.04 6.68 10.11
C ARG A 221 -19.17 6.18 8.67
N LYS A 222 -18.07 5.94 7.96
CA LYS A 222 -18.11 5.33 6.61
C LYS A 222 -18.57 3.87 6.63
N GLY A 223 -18.28 3.08 7.68
CA GLY A 223 -18.89 1.77 7.88
C GLY A 223 -20.41 1.80 8.06
N LEU A 224 -20.92 2.77 8.84
CA LEU A 224 -22.36 3.00 9.01
C LEU A 224 -23.04 3.33 7.67
N GLU A 225 -22.45 4.24 6.89
CA GLU A 225 -22.91 4.64 5.55
C GLU A 225 -22.98 3.44 4.59
N ILE A 226 -21.88 2.69 4.46
CA ILE A 226 -21.77 1.53 3.56
C ILE A 226 -22.79 0.42 3.93
N SER A 227 -23.13 0.27 5.23
CA SER A 227 -24.09 -0.74 5.69
C SER A 227 -25.52 -0.56 5.14
N ARG A 228 -25.90 0.69 4.82
CA ARG A 228 -27.27 1.08 4.41
C ARG A 228 -28.35 0.68 5.45
N SER A 229 -27.96 0.55 6.72
CA SER A 229 -28.84 0.22 7.86
C SER A 229 -29.62 1.45 8.33
N SER A 230 -30.64 1.26 9.19
CA SER A 230 -31.30 2.40 9.86
C SER A 230 -30.44 2.86 11.04
N ILE A 231 -29.72 3.97 10.86
CA ILE A 231 -28.88 4.57 11.90
C ILE A 231 -29.75 5.39 12.86
N LYS A 232 -29.44 5.32 14.15
CA LYS A 232 -30.00 6.14 15.22
C LYS A 232 -28.83 6.66 16.05
N TRP A 233 -28.84 7.94 16.39
CA TRP A 233 -27.77 8.57 17.18
C TRP A 233 -28.25 8.81 18.61
N TYR A 234 -27.36 8.60 19.58
CA TYR A 234 -27.52 9.05 20.97
C TYR A 234 -26.47 10.13 21.29
N GLN A 235 -26.66 10.88 22.37
CA GLN A 235 -25.67 11.90 22.78
C GLN A 235 -24.37 11.25 23.28
N HIS A 236 -23.24 11.86 22.97
CA HIS A 236 -21.92 11.29 23.25
C HIS A 236 -21.73 11.04 24.76
N GLY A 237 -21.36 9.80 25.11
CA GLY A 237 -21.18 9.35 26.50
C GLY A 237 -22.48 9.22 27.34
N ASP A 238 -23.63 9.63 26.81
CA ASP A 238 -24.90 9.69 27.55
C ASP A 238 -25.62 8.33 27.54
N MET A 239 -25.44 7.57 28.63
CA MET A 239 -26.06 6.26 28.82
C MET A 239 -27.59 6.32 29.03
N ASP A 240 -28.12 7.44 29.50
CA ASP A 240 -29.58 7.61 29.67
C ASP A 240 -30.25 7.97 28.33
N ASP A 241 -29.59 8.78 27.49
CA ASP A 241 -30.02 9.03 26.11
C ASP A 241 -29.89 7.77 25.24
N LEU A 242 -28.84 6.97 25.45
CA LEU A 242 -28.70 5.64 24.87
C LEU A 242 -29.88 4.73 25.25
N GLU A 243 -30.19 4.59 26.55
CA GLU A 243 -31.35 3.80 27.00
C GLU A 243 -32.65 4.34 26.36
N ARG A 244 -32.86 5.65 26.35
CA ARG A 244 -34.03 6.31 25.72
C ARG A 244 -34.14 5.98 24.22
N VAL A 245 -33.04 5.96 23.48
CA VAL A 245 -32.99 5.58 22.06
C VAL A 245 -33.26 4.09 21.88
N MET A 246 -32.67 3.22 22.72
CA MET A 246 -32.87 1.77 22.67
C MET A 246 -34.32 1.38 22.99
N GLN A 247 -34.93 1.97 24.03
CA GLN A 247 -36.35 1.81 24.34
C GLN A 247 -37.24 2.21 23.15
N LYS A 248 -36.95 3.35 22.51
CA LYS A 248 -37.67 3.80 21.31
C LYS A 248 -37.54 2.81 20.16
N VAL A 249 -36.34 2.29 19.88
CA VAL A 249 -36.12 1.25 18.86
C VAL A 249 -36.88 -0.04 19.17
N VAL A 250 -36.85 -0.51 20.42
CA VAL A 250 -37.58 -1.72 20.84
C VAL A 250 -39.09 -1.55 20.64
N LYS A 251 -39.64 -0.38 21.00
CA LYS A 251 -41.05 -0.03 20.79
C LYS A 251 -41.41 0.11 19.30
N GLU A 252 -40.57 0.76 18.50
CA GLU A 252 -40.73 0.90 17.04
C GLU A 252 -40.69 -0.47 16.30
N GLN A 253 -40.10 -1.50 16.91
CA GLN A 253 -39.96 -2.84 16.35
C GLN A 253 -40.91 -3.88 16.98
N ALA A 254 -41.73 -3.50 17.96
CA ALA A 254 -42.74 -4.39 18.54
C ALA A 254 -43.75 -4.84 17.46
N GLY A 255 -44.07 -6.14 17.42
CA GLY A 255 -44.98 -6.73 16.43
C GLY A 255 -44.45 -6.81 14.99
N LYS A 256 -43.22 -6.35 14.71
CA LYS A 256 -42.58 -6.49 13.39
C LYS A 256 -41.74 -7.77 13.33
N ARG A 257 -41.32 -8.17 12.11
CA ARG A 257 -40.32 -9.24 11.93
C ARG A 257 -39.06 -8.89 12.73
N LEU A 258 -38.48 -9.87 13.42
CA LEU A 258 -37.25 -9.67 14.19
C LEU A 258 -36.15 -9.07 13.32
N THR A 259 -35.71 -7.86 13.69
CA THR A 259 -34.62 -7.10 13.07
C THR A 259 -33.35 -7.26 13.90
N ARG A 260 -32.17 -7.30 13.26
CA ARG A 260 -30.90 -7.30 13.99
C ARG A 260 -30.61 -5.87 14.45
N ARG A 261 -30.02 -5.76 15.64
CA ARG A 261 -29.80 -4.49 16.34
C ARG A 261 -28.39 -4.45 16.88
N PHE A 262 -27.67 -3.40 16.58
CA PHE A 262 -26.28 -3.20 16.96
C PHE A 262 -26.11 -1.85 17.67
N ILE A 263 -25.13 -1.76 18.57
CA ILE A 263 -24.60 -0.53 19.13
C ILE A 263 -23.16 -0.40 18.62
N VAL A 264 -22.74 0.80 18.21
CA VAL A 264 -21.37 1.07 17.75
C VAL A 264 -20.79 2.24 18.55
N ALA A 265 -19.62 2.03 19.14
CA ALA A 265 -18.90 3.01 19.95
C ALA A 265 -17.38 2.75 19.94
N GLU A 266 -16.59 3.72 20.39
CA GLU A 266 -15.15 3.58 20.63
C GLU A 266 -14.87 3.26 22.10
N GLY A 267 -13.79 2.53 22.38
CA GLY A 267 -13.30 2.28 23.74
C GLY A 267 -12.52 3.48 24.30
N LEU A 268 -11.68 4.09 23.47
CA LEU A 268 -11.16 5.44 23.63
C LEU A 268 -11.52 6.23 22.39
N PHE A 269 -12.30 7.30 22.54
CA PHE A 269 -12.71 8.14 21.42
C PHE A 269 -11.55 8.98 20.89
N GLU A 270 -11.28 8.92 19.59
CA GLU A 270 -10.18 9.70 18.99
C GLU A 270 -10.43 11.22 19.05
N THR A 271 -11.69 11.63 19.02
CA THR A 271 -12.16 13.02 18.84
C THR A 271 -12.28 13.79 20.16
N THR A 272 -12.55 13.11 21.26
CA THR A 272 -12.81 13.67 22.60
C THR A 272 -11.81 13.18 23.66
N GLY A 273 -11.15 12.04 23.42
CA GLY A 273 -10.09 11.47 24.26
C GLY A 273 -10.56 10.71 25.50
N ASP A 274 -11.87 10.70 25.74
CA ASP A 274 -12.52 10.01 26.86
C ASP A 274 -12.81 8.53 26.54
N SER A 275 -13.52 7.85 27.44
CA SER A 275 -13.85 6.41 27.33
C SER A 275 -15.29 6.13 27.72
N ILE A 276 -15.97 5.29 26.95
CA ILE A 276 -17.34 4.85 27.23
C ILE A 276 -17.46 4.06 28.55
N ASP A 277 -18.62 4.13 29.22
CA ASP A 277 -18.99 3.21 30.31
C ASP A 277 -19.41 1.85 29.71
N LEU A 278 -18.45 0.95 29.59
CA LEU A 278 -18.64 -0.39 29.02
C LEU A 278 -19.50 -1.30 29.92
N PRO A 279 -19.36 -1.32 31.27
CA PRO A 279 -20.30 -2.01 32.15
C PRO A 279 -21.77 -1.60 31.92
N LYS A 280 -22.06 -0.30 31.82
CA LYS A 280 -23.43 0.18 31.57
C LYS A 280 -23.89 -0.16 30.15
N LEU A 281 -23.01 -0.03 29.15
CA LEU A 281 -23.31 -0.46 27.78
C LEU A 281 -23.68 -1.95 27.70
N VAL A 282 -23.00 -2.81 28.47
CA VAL A 282 -23.29 -4.26 28.54
C VAL A 282 -24.61 -4.54 29.28
N GLU A 283 -24.93 -3.81 30.35
CA GLU A 283 -26.26 -3.87 31.01
C GLU A 283 -27.37 -3.56 29.99
N LEU A 284 -27.24 -2.45 29.25
CA LEU A 284 -28.21 -1.99 28.26
C LEU A 284 -28.32 -2.95 27.06
N LYS A 285 -27.19 -3.50 26.58
CA LYS A 285 -27.15 -4.57 25.57
C LYS A 285 -28.05 -5.74 25.99
N GLU A 286 -27.86 -6.25 27.20
CA GLU A 286 -28.60 -7.44 27.67
C GLU A 286 -30.05 -7.15 28.06
N LYS A 287 -30.35 -5.94 28.52
CA LYS A 287 -31.70 -5.45 28.83
C LYS A 287 -32.59 -5.36 27.58
N TYR A 288 -32.03 -4.95 26.44
CA TYR A 288 -32.78 -4.68 25.20
C TYR A 288 -32.46 -5.61 24.01
N LYS A 289 -31.53 -6.55 24.20
CA LYS A 289 -31.07 -7.56 23.22
C LYS A 289 -30.52 -6.96 21.92
N PHE A 290 -29.52 -6.11 22.11
CA PHE A 290 -28.64 -5.59 21.05
C PHE A 290 -27.35 -6.41 20.98
N ARG A 291 -26.43 -6.03 20.08
CA ARG A 291 -25.04 -6.50 20.00
C ARG A 291 -24.11 -5.30 20.02
N ILE A 292 -22.91 -5.42 20.57
CA ILE A 292 -21.91 -4.35 20.60
C ILE A 292 -20.85 -4.60 19.52
N ILE A 293 -20.56 -3.55 18.75
CA ILE A 293 -19.33 -3.40 17.97
C ILE A 293 -18.51 -2.31 18.67
N LEU A 294 -17.38 -2.70 19.26
CA LEU A 294 -16.50 -1.81 20.02
C LEU A 294 -15.21 -1.58 19.23
N ASP A 295 -14.86 -0.33 18.97
CA ASP A 295 -13.58 0.05 18.37
C ASP A 295 -12.57 0.38 19.48
N GLU A 296 -11.67 -0.57 19.75
CA GLU A 296 -10.58 -0.48 20.71
C GLU A 296 -9.27 0.01 20.05
N THR A 297 -9.31 0.66 18.88
CA THR A 297 -8.13 1.13 18.11
C THR A 297 -7.09 1.90 18.93
N TRP A 298 -7.50 2.73 19.89
CA TRP A 298 -6.59 3.54 20.72
C TRP A 298 -6.38 2.99 22.13
N SER A 299 -7.25 2.09 22.59
CA SER A 299 -7.21 1.47 23.93
C SER A 299 -6.50 0.12 23.94
N PHE A 300 -6.55 -0.64 22.85
CA PHE A 300 -5.79 -1.89 22.70
C PHE A 300 -4.29 -1.62 22.71
N GLY A 301 -3.55 -2.36 23.53
CA GLY A 301 -2.13 -2.11 23.79
C GLY A 301 -1.84 -0.99 24.78
N THR A 302 -2.84 -0.22 25.24
CA THR A 302 -2.63 0.97 26.12
C THR A 302 -3.38 0.90 27.45
N LEU A 303 -4.69 0.58 27.43
CA LEU A 303 -5.54 0.48 28.60
C LEU A 303 -5.55 -0.91 29.21
N GLY A 304 -5.91 -0.97 30.49
CA GLY A 304 -5.91 -2.21 31.28
C GLY A 304 -4.52 -2.54 31.82
N ARG A 305 -4.47 -3.30 32.92
CA ARG A 305 -3.22 -3.60 33.64
C ARG A 305 -2.15 -4.23 32.74
N THR A 306 -2.54 -5.15 31.86
CA THR A 306 -1.65 -5.84 30.92
C THR A 306 -1.70 -5.29 29.50
N GLY A 307 -2.51 -4.25 29.25
CA GLY A 307 -2.59 -3.56 27.95
C GLY A 307 -3.63 -4.16 27.00
N ARG A 308 -4.67 -4.84 27.51
CA ARG A 308 -5.66 -5.53 26.66
C ARG A 308 -6.76 -4.63 26.11
N GLY A 309 -6.94 -3.42 26.65
CA GLY A 309 -8.02 -2.50 26.27
C GLY A 309 -8.94 -2.10 27.41
N LEU A 310 -10.05 -1.47 27.03
CA LEU A 310 -11.10 -0.97 27.91
C LEU A 310 -11.80 -2.11 28.65
N THR A 311 -11.98 -3.26 27.98
CA THR A 311 -12.47 -4.52 28.60
C THR A 311 -11.71 -4.87 29.89
N GLU A 312 -10.37 -4.93 29.84
CA GLU A 312 -9.55 -5.15 31.04
C GLU A 312 -9.60 -3.95 32.00
N ALA A 313 -9.58 -2.71 31.48
CA ALA A 313 -9.56 -1.50 32.32
C ALA A 313 -10.82 -1.33 33.19
N GLN A 314 -11.99 -1.70 32.67
CA GLN A 314 -13.28 -1.58 33.36
C GLN A 314 -13.79 -2.93 33.91
N ASN A 315 -12.96 -3.98 33.88
CA ASN A 315 -13.26 -5.32 34.39
C ASN A 315 -14.49 -5.99 33.72
N VAL A 316 -14.67 -5.76 32.42
CA VAL A 316 -15.70 -6.40 31.58
C VAL A 316 -15.10 -7.61 30.88
N ASP A 317 -15.80 -8.74 30.89
CA ASP A 317 -15.36 -9.94 30.17
C ASP A 317 -15.46 -9.67 28.65
N PRO A 318 -14.37 -9.87 27.87
CA PRO A 318 -14.37 -9.57 26.44
C PRO A 318 -15.40 -10.38 25.65
N THR A 319 -15.86 -11.53 26.15
CA THR A 319 -16.94 -12.32 25.54
C THR A 319 -18.32 -11.66 25.63
N GLN A 320 -18.48 -10.63 26.47
CA GLN A 320 -19.70 -9.81 26.54
C GLN A 320 -19.79 -8.81 25.39
N VAL A 321 -18.71 -8.57 24.65
CA VAL A 321 -18.65 -7.73 23.44
C VAL A 321 -18.67 -8.63 22.20
N ASP A 322 -19.63 -8.43 21.29
CA ASP A 322 -19.85 -9.35 20.15
C ASP A 322 -18.76 -9.24 19.07
N MET A 323 -18.21 -8.03 18.89
CA MET A 323 -17.10 -7.69 17.98
C MET A 323 -16.22 -6.64 18.64
N ILE A 324 -14.97 -7.02 18.94
CA ILE A 324 -13.90 -6.11 19.36
C ILE A 324 -13.05 -5.83 18.12
N ILE A 325 -12.96 -4.58 17.69
CA ILE A 325 -12.18 -4.15 16.53
C ILE A 325 -10.99 -3.32 17.02
N GLY A 326 -9.86 -3.35 16.32
CA GLY A 326 -8.74 -2.49 16.68
C GLY A 326 -7.65 -2.38 15.61
N SER A 327 -6.63 -1.59 15.94
CA SER A 327 -5.50 -1.28 15.06
C SER A 327 -4.25 -2.07 15.45
N LEU A 328 -3.45 -2.44 14.45
CA LEU A 328 -2.07 -2.94 14.63
C LEU A 328 -1.03 -1.81 14.41
N ALA A 329 -1.45 -0.67 13.84
CA ALA A 329 -0.68 0.56 13.82
C ALA A 329 -0.85 1.35 15.13
N GLY A 330 0.14 2.19 15.47
CA GLY A 330 0.15 2.95 16.73
C GLY A 330 0.81 2.14 17.85
N PRO A 331 0.09 1.73 18.93
CA PRO A 331 0.71 1.07 20.09
C PRO A 331 1.52 -0.18 19.74
N LEU A 332 1.06 -0.97 18.76
CA LEU A 332 1.72 -2.21 18.32
C LEU A 332 2.87 -1.98 17.32
N CYS A 333 3.05 -0.76 16.82
CA CYS A 333 4.11 -0.35 15.87
C CYS A 333 4.19 -1.19 14.58
N ALA A 334 3.09 -1.82 14.17
CA ALA A 334 2.94 -2.53 12.90
C ALA A 334 2.06 -1.71 11.93
N GLY A 335 1.43 -2.40 10.98
CA GLY A 335 0.33 -1.88 10.17
C GLY A 335 -0.79 -2.92 10.10
N GLY A 336 -1.98 -2.48 9.66
CA GLY A 336 -3.17 -3.31 9.65
C GLY A 336 -4.13 -3.04 10.80
N GLY A 337 -5.19 -3.85 10.86
CA GLY A 337 -6.19 -3.86 11.92
C GLY A 337 -6.70 -5.27 12.14
N PHE A 338 -7.59 -5.44 13.11
CA PHE A 338 -8.15 -6.75 13.47
C PHE A 338 -9.61 -6.67 13.90
N CYS A 339 -10.30 -7.81 13.88
CA CYS A 339 -11.59 -8.00 14.53
C CYS A 339 -11.58 -9.32 15.30
N ALA A 340 -11.93 -9.27 16.58
CA ALA A 340 -11.88 -10.36 17.53
C ALA A 340 -13.26 -10.60 18.17
N GLY A 341 -13.53 -11.84 18.56
CA GLY A 341 -14.81 -12.23 19.15
C GLY A 341 -15.04 -13.74 19.09
N ALA A 342 -16.30 -14.16 18.90
CA ALA A 342 -16.65 -15.56 18.66
C ALA A 342 -16.14 -16.05 17.30
N LYS A 343 -15.88 -17.34 17.17
CA LYS A 343 -15.37 -17.96 15.94
C LYS A 343 -16.33 -17.81 14.75
N ASP A 344 -17.64 -17.94 14.97
CA ASP A 344 -18.64 -17.73 13.93
C ASP A 344 -18.64 -16.28 13.39
N VAL A 345 -18.28 -15.30 14.24
CA VAL A 345 -18.12 -13.89 13.84
C VAL A 345 -16.87 -13.72 12.99
N VAL A 346 -15.78 -14.41 13.30
CA VAL A 346 -14.55 -14.42 12.50
C VAL A 346 -14.76 -15.08 11.13
N GLU A 347 -15.32 -16.30 11.10
CA GLU A 347 -15.50 -17.05 9.85
C GLU A 347 -16.53 -16.41 8.91
N HIS A 348 -17.59 -15.78 9.44
CA HIS A 348 -18.52 -14.96 8.63
C HIS A 348 -17.81 -13.77 7.96
N GLN A 349 -16.82 -13.15 8.63
CA GLN A 349 -16.07 -12.04 8.04
C GLN A 349 -15.18 -12.49 6.88
N ARG A 350 -14.49 -13.64 6.99
CA ARG A 350 -13.56 -14.13 5.93
C ARG A 350 -14.25 -14.22 4.55
N ILE A 351 -15.53 -14.57 4.53
CA ILE A 351 -16.33 -14.70 3.30
C ILE A 351 -17.19 -13.48 2.93
N SER A 352 -17.28 -12.44 3.77
CA SER A 352 -18.23 -11.33 3.57
C SER A 352 -17.73 -9.90 3.84
N ALA A 353 -16.53 -9.75 4.42
CA ALA A 353 -15.90 -8.45 4.64
C ALA A 353 -15.10 -8.04 3.40
N ALA A 354 -15.58 -7.02 2.68
CA ALA A 354 -14.99 -6.56 1.42
C ALA A 354 -13.48 -6.27 1.49
N SER A 355 -12.99 -5.65 2.58
CA SER A 355 -11.55 -5.36 2.76
C SER A 355 -10.69 -6.59 3.00
N TYR A 356 -11.28 -7.72 3.42
CA TYR A 356 -10.59 -9.00 3.56
C TYR A 356 -10.66 -9.84 2.27
N THR A 357 -11.78 -9.77 1.54
CA THR A 357 -11.96 -10.54 0.29
C THR A 357 -11.27 -9.88 -0.92
N PHE A 358 -11.21 -8.54 -0.98
CA PHE A 358 -10.79 -7.78 -2.17
C PHE A 358 -9.57 -6.87 -1.98
N SER A 359 -8.93 -6.87 -0.81
CA SER A 359 -7.61 -6.25 -0.60
C SER A 359 -6.53 -7.31 -0.49
N ALA A 360 -5.27 -6.96 -0.74
CA ALA A 360 -4.15 -7.85 -0.49
C ALA A 360 -4.00 -8.14 1.02
N ALA A 361 -3.47 -9.31 1.37
CA ALA A 361 -3.17 -9.64 2.76
C ALA A 361 -2.06 -8.72 3.32
N LEU A 362 -1.99 -8.65 4.65
CA LEU A 362 -0.98 -7.86 5.34
C LEU A 362 0.45 -8.31 4.92
N PRO A 363 1.44 -7.41 4.87
CA PRO A 363 2.84 -7.81 4.78
C PRO A 363 3.23 -8.72 5.94
N ALA A 364 3.85 -9.87 5.63
CA ALA A 364 4.27 -10.89 6.60
C ALA A 364 5.06 -10.30 7.78
N MET A 365 5.96 -9.37 7.49
CA MET A 365 6.75 -8.62 8.47
C MET A 365 5.87 -7.85 9.47
N LEU A 366 4.80 -7.20 9.02
CA LEU A 366 3.92 -6.43 9.90
C LEU A 366 3.05 -7.32 10.79
N ALA A 367 2.63 -8.49 10.30
CA ALA A 367 1.98 -9.50 11.12
C ALA A 367 2.90 -9.96 12.27
N VAL A 368 4.15 -10.35 11.94
CA VAL A 368 5.13 -10.76 12.96
C VAL A 368 5.51 -9.62 13.91
N THR A 369 5.62 -8.37 13.43
CA THR A 369 5.83 -7.20 14.30
C THR A 369 4.71 -7.05 15.32
N ALA A 370 3.44 -7.20 14.92
CA ALA A 370 2.31 -7.12 15.86
C ALA A 370 2.34 -8.25 16.91
N SER A 371 2.59 -9.50 16.48
CA SER A 371 2.77 -10.68 17.34
C SER A 371 3.92 -10.48 18.36
N GLU A 372 5.09 -10.02 17.89
CA GLU A 372 6.25 -9.78 18.76
C GLU A 372 6.01 -8.59 19.71
N THR A 373 5.33 -7.52 19.30
CA THR A 373 4.96 -6.42 20.21
C THR A 373 4.01 -6.89 21.31
N VAL A 374 3.00 -7.73 21.01
CA VAL A 374 2.13 -8.34 22.03
C VAL A 374 2.94 -9.19 23.00
N SER A 375 3.88 -9.99 22.51
CA SER A 375 4.83 -10.77 23.34
C SER A 375 5.69 -9.88 24.25
N VAL A 376 6.16 -8.73 23.76
CA VAL A 376 6.91 -7.74 24.56
C VAL A 376 6.04 -7.09 25.63
N LEU A 377 4.78 -6.74 25.33
CA LEU A 377 3.84 -6.20 26.32
C LEU A 377 3.48 -7.23 27.41
N GLN A 378 3.29 -8.50 27.04
CA GLN A 378 3.05 -9.60 27.99
C GLN A 378 4.26 -9.88 28.90
N SER A 379 5.48 -9.79 28.36
CA SER A 379 6.71 -10.14 29.09
C SER A 379 7.34 -8.97 29.86
N ASN A 380 7.04 -7.72 29.49
CA ASN A 380 7.53 -6.52 30.15
C ASN A 380 6.42 -5.48 30.39
N PRO A 381 5.51 -5.72 31.36
CA PRO A 381 4.41 -4.80 31.67
C PRO A 381 4.87 -3.47 32.29
N ASP A 382 6.11 -3.36 32.78
CA ASP A 382 6.64 -2.12 33.35
C ASP A 382 6.72 -0.99 32.31
N ILE A 383 6.77 -1.31 31.02
CA ILE A 383 6.69 -0.36 29.91
C ILE A 383 5.35 0.41 29.92
N LEU A 384 4.25 -0.26 30.28
CA LEU A 384 2.94 0.38 30.43
C LEU A 384 2.93 1.30 31.65
N THR A 385 3.52 0.86 32.77
CA THR A 385 3.66 1.64 34.01
C THR A 385 4.49 2.91 33.78
N GLN A 386 5.62 2.81 33.08
CA GLN A 386 6.45 3.96 32.70
C GLN A 386 5.69 4.96 31.81
N CYS A 387 4.86 4.47 30.88
CA CYS A 387 4.02 5.34 30.06
C CYS A 387 2.96 6.06 30.91
N ARG A 388 2.24 5.33 31.78
CA ARG A 388 1.27 5.89 32.74
C ARG A 388 1.90 6.95 33.65
N ASP A 389 3.11 6.72 34.13
CA ASP A 389 3.85 7.68 34.97
C ASP A 389 4.27 8.92 34.18
N ASN A 390 4.69 8.79 32.92
CA ASN A 390 4.95 9.91 32.03
C ASN A 390 3.66 10.70 31.70
N ILE A 391 2.53 10.04 31.50
CA ILE A 391 1.21 10.67 31.28
C ILE A 391 0.77 11.45 32.54
N ARG A 392 0.92 10.85 33.73
CA ARG A 392 0.62 11.51 35.01
C ARG A 392 1.52 12.72 35.25
N ALA A 393 2.81 12.60 34.91
CA ALA A 393 3.75 13.71 34.97
C ALA A 393 3.38 14.83 33.99
N MET A 394 3.05 14.51 32.73
CA MET A 394 2.62 15.50 31.73
C MET A 394 1.34 16.23 32.18
N ARG A 395 0.32 15.48 32.61
CA ARG A 395 -0.94 16.08 33.10
C ARG A 395 -0.70 16.99 34.30
N ALA A 396 0.15 16.61 35.26
CA ALA A 396 0.52 17.45 36.40
C ALA A 396 1.36 18.70 36.04
N GLN A 397 1.95 18.76 34.84
CA GLN A 397 2.56 20.00 34.33
C GLN A 397 1.57 20.91 33.61
N LEU A 398 0.44 20.37 33.12
CA LEU A 398 -0.56 21.12 32.36
C LEU A 398 -1.73 21.59 33.24
N ASP A 399 -2.20 20.75 34.17
CA ASP A 399 -3.31 21.05 35.07
C ASP A 399 -2.90 20.71 36.53
N PRO A 400 -3.04 21.64 37.50
CA PRO A 400 -3.67 22.96 37.41
C PRO A 400 -2.72 24.09 36.96
N ARG A 401 -1.55 23.80 36.38
CA ARG A 401 -0.52 24.84 36.12
C ARG A 401 -0.81 25.76 34.92
N SER A 402 -1.71 25.38 34.02
CA SER A 402 -2.14 26.19 32.89
C SER A 402 -3.44 26.92 33.19
N ASP A 403 -3.42 28.24 33.00
CA ASP A 403 -4.60 29.10 33.17
C ASP A 403 -5.60 28.98 32.00
N TRP A 404 -5.24 28.34 30.88
CA TRP A 404 -6.00 28.43 29.62
C TRP A 404 -6.30 27.10 28.91
N VAL A 405 -5.55 26.02 29.14
CA VAL A 405 -5.90 24.66 28.63
C VAL A 405 -6.25 23.69 29.74
N THR A 406 -7.22 22.82 29.46
CA THR A 406 -7.52 21.61 30.24
C THR A 406 -7.42 20.37 29.35
N CYS A 407 -7.21 19.19 29.94
CA CYS A 407 -7.13 17.93 29.20
C CYS A 407 -8.43 17.16 29.34
N THR A 408 -9.13 16.91 28.23
CA THR A 408 -10.38 16.11 28.22
C THR A 408 -10.11 14.62 28.36
N SER A 409 -8.96 14.15 27.86
CA SER A 409 -8.66 12.72 27.80
C SER A 409 -8.57 12.06 29.19
N VAL A 410 -9.07 10.82 29.30
CA VAL A 410 -9.04 10.06 30.57
C VAL A 410 -7.61 9.85 31.12
N PRO A 411 -7.44 9.65 32.44
CA PRO A 411 -6.13 9.70 33.10
C PRO A 411 -5.02 8.82 32.49
N GLU A 412 -5.36 7.65 31.94
CA GLU A 412 -4.39 6.71 31.34
C GLU A 412 -4.23 6.82 29.82
N ASN A 413 -5.00 7.68 29.13
CA ASN A 413 -4.89 7.82 27.68
C ASN A 413 -3.55 8.51 27.30
N PRO A 414 -2.67 7.88 26.49
CA PRO A 414 -1.44 8.50 26.00
C PRO A 414 -1.68 9.62 24.98
N ILE A 415 -2.85 9.66 24.34
CA ILE A 415 -3.33 10.75 23.50
C ILE A 415 -4.06 11.75 24.41
N MET A 416 -3.36 12.81 24.79
CA MET A 416 -3.93 13.91 25.57
C MET A 416 -4.43 14.99 24.60
N LEU A 417 -5.74 15.16 24.52
CA LEU A 417 -6.37 16.29 23.84
C LEU A 417 -6.44 17.46 24.82
N LEU A 418 -5.93 18.62 24.41
CA LEU A 418 -5.87 19.83 25.22
C LEU A 418 -6.81 20.89 24.62
N VAL A 419 -7.91 21.17 25.30
CA VAL A 419 -8.93 22.14 24.88
C VAL A 419 -8.83 23.41 25.71
N LEU A 420 -9.32 24.52 25.18
CA LEU A 420 -9.40 25.79 25.93
C LEU A 420 -10.38 25.66 27.10
N LYS A 421 -10.00 26.19 28.28
CA LYS A 421 -10.85 26.22 29.47
C LYS A 421 -12.10 27.07 29.22
N GLY A 422 -13.27 26.59 29.68
CA GLY A 422 -14.57 27.26 29.49
C GLY A 422 -14.54 28.73 29.91
N ASP A 423 -14.05 29.01 31.12
CA ASP A 423 -13.85 30.35 31.68
C ASP A 423 -13.06 31.29 30.74
N VAL A 424 -12.09 30.76 30.00
CA VAL A 424 -11.25 31.53 29.06
C VAL A 424 -11.94 31.73 27.72
N VAL A 425 -12.74 30.77 27.26
CA VAL A 425 -13.60 30.92 26.08
C VAL A 425 -14.71 31.94 26.35
N GLU A 426 -15.35 31.88 27.51
CA GLU A 426 -16.43 32.80 27.93
C GLU A 426 -15.90 34.22 28.17
N ALA A 427 -14.85 34.39 29.00
CA ALA A 427 -14.29 35.70 29.32
C ALA A 427 -13.68 36.44 28.12
N ARG A 428 -13.40 35.73 27.01
CA ARG A 428 -12.90 36.30 25.76
C ARG A 428 -13.92 36.24 24.60
N ASN A 429 -15.08 35.61 24.80
CA ASN A 429 -16.11 35.36 23.80
C ASN A 429 -15.54 34.74 22.49
N LEU A 430 -14.73 33.69 22.60
CA LEU A 430 -14.05 33.06 21.45
C LEU A 430 -14.99 32.14 20.66
N SER A 431 -15.22 32.45 19.38
CA SER A 431 -15.88 31.53 18.45
C SER A 431 -15.02 30.30 18.16
N MET A 432 -15.63 29.19 17.71
CA MET A 432 -14.92 27.94 17.41
C MET A 432 -13.73 28.12 16.44
N VAL A 433 -13.87 29.02 15.46
CA VAL A 433 -12.82 29.33 14.48
C VAL A 433 -11.67 30.13 15.11
N GLU A 434 -11.95 30.98 16.09
CA GLU A 434 -10.92 31.69 16.86
C GLU A 434 -10.23 30.76 17.86
N GLN A 435 -10.94 29.79 18.45
CA GLN A 435 -10.37 28.76 19.30
C GLN A 435 -9.43 27.83 18.50
N GLU A 436 -9.88 27.34 17.35
CA GLU A 436 -9.07 26.59 16.38
C GLU A 436 -7.83 27.39 15.99
N ARG A 437 -8.01 28.64 15.52
CA ARG A 437 -6.90 29.49 15.11
C ARG A 437 -5.89 29.73 16.23
N LEU A 438 -6.32 29.98 17.48
CA LEU A 438 -5.39 30.17 18.60
C LEU A 438 -4.59 28.90 18.91
N LEU A 439 -5.20 27.72 18.75
CA LEU A 439 -4.49 26.45 18.90
C LEU A 439 -3.56 26.18 17.70
N GLN A 440 -3.94 26.59 16.49
CA GLN A 440 -3.07 26.56 15.32
C GLN A 440 -1.89 27.52 15.47
N ASP A 441 -2.09 28.78 15.88
CA ASP A 441 -1.01 29.73 16.17
C ASP A 441 -0.03 29.13 17.21
N CYS A 442 -0.51 28.32 18.16
CA CYS A 442 0.32 27.58 19.13
C CYS A 442 1.08 26.39 18.53
N VAL A 443 0.52 25.73 17.51
CA VAL A 443 1.21 24.75 16.66
C VAL A 443 2.28 25.49 15.85
N ASP A 444 1.89 26.42 14.98
CA ASP A 444 2.74 27.16 14.03
C ASP A 444 3.95 27.86 14.70
N GLU A 445 3.79 28.46 15.88
CA GLU A 445 4.91 29.06 16.64
C GLU A 445 6.02 28.07 17.01
N HIS A 446 5.71 26.77 17.11
CA HIS A 446 6.63 25.74 17.61
C HIS A 446 6.88 24.59 16.62
N TRP A 447 5.96 24.31 15.69
CA TRP A 447 6.11 23.90 14.28
C TRP A 447 4.73 23.68 13.58
N ASP A 448 4.55 24.25 12.37
CA ASP A 448 3.36 24.23 11.45
C ASP A 448 2.99 22.83 10.90
N PRO A 449 1.75 22.33 11.09
CA PRO A 449 0.87 22.16 9.92
C PRO A 449 -0.65 22.37 10.17
N VAL A 450 -1.32 22.93 9.15
CA VAL A 450 -2.67 22.54 8.64
C VAL A 450 -3.93 22.77 9.53
N THR A 451 -4.83 23.64 9.06
CA THR A 451 -6.15 24.01 9.63
C THR A 451 -7.35 23.31 8.97
N THR A 452 -8.45 23.06 9.71
CA THR A 452 -9.84 23.38 9.28
C THR A 452 -10.78 23.52 10.49
N GLY A 453 -11.78 24.41 10.37
CA GLY A 453 -12.79 24.66 11.40
C GLY A 453 -14.10 23.92 11.14
N GLY A 454 -14.53 23.11 12.10
CA GLY A 454 -15.78 22.34 12.09
C GLY A 454 -16.32 22.10 13.51
N ARG A 455 -17.52 21.52 13.65
CA ARG A 455 -18.30 21.49 14.92
C ARG A 455 -17.77 20.57 16.04
N VAL A 456 -16.56 20.03 15.94
CA VAL A 456 -15.88 19.32 17.05
C VAL A 456 -15.14 20.36 17.90
N GLN A 457 -14.99 20.13 19.21
CA GLN A 457 -14.24 21.07 20.07
C GLN A 457 -12.77 21.14 19.62
N PRO A 458 -12.22 22.32 19.28
CA PRO A 458 -10.82 22.44 18.88
C PRO A 458 -9.89 22.02 20.01
N ALA A 459 -8.91 21.15 19.69
CA ALA A 459 -7.99 20.58 20.65
C ALA A 459 -6.57 20.47 20.08
N LEU A 460 -5.58 20.84 20.89
CA LEU A 460 -4.17 20.53 20.62
C LEU A 460 -3.91 19.07 21.02
N LYS A 461 -3.63 18.20 20.03
CA LYS A 461 -3.38 16.77 20.24
C LYS A 461 -1.91 16.53 20.58
N ILE A 462 -1.63 16.04 21.78
CA ILE A 462 -0.28 15.62 22.19
C ILE A 462 -0.26 14.13 22.56
N CYS A 463 0.78 13.43 22.10
CA CYS A 463 1.03 12.02 22.36
C CYS A 463 2.21 11.87 23.32
N VAL A 464 1.95 11.30 24.50
CA VAL A 464 2.97 11.00 25.50
C VAL A 464 3.58 9.63 25.21
N THR A 465 4.90 9.49 25.34
CA THR A 465 5.61 8.21 25.15
C THR A 465 6.49 7.87 26.35
N SER A 466 6.78 6.58 26.56
CA SER A 466 7.72 6.10 27.58
C SER A 466 9.14 6.65 27.40
N GLY A 467 9.53 6.93 26.14
CA GLY A 467 10.85 7.45 25.78
C GLY A 467 11.04 8.96 25.94
N LEU A 468 10.03 9.71 26.40
CA LEU A 468 10.22 11.10 26.84
C LEU A 468 10.95 11.12 28.19
N SER A 469 11.98 11.95 28.32
CA SER A 469 12.62 12.18 29.62
C SER A 469 11.79 13.13 30.50
N LYS A 470 11.95 13.07 31.83
CA LYS A 470 11.28 14.00 32.76
C LYS A 470 11.54 15.46 32.39
N LYS A 471 12.77 15.79 31.95
CA LYS A 471 13.16 17.11 31.45
C LYS A 471 12.42 17.54 30.18
N ASP A 472 12.07 16.59 29.32
CA ASP A 472 11.28 16.88 28.11
C ASP A 472 9.80 17.11 28.45
N ILE A 473 9.27 16.38 29.44
CA ILE A 473 7.91 16.54 29.96
C ILE A 473 7.76 17.87 30.70
N GLU A 474 8.69 18.20 31.61
CA GLU A 474 8.78 19.50 32.28
C GLU A 474 8.88 20.64 31.27
N LYS A 475 9.71 20.49 30.23
CA LYS A 475 9.86 21.54 29.21
C LYS A 475 8.63 21.67 28.32
N ALA A 476 7.99 20.57 27.91
CA ALA A 476 6.73 20.60 27.17
C ALA A 476 5.62 21.28 27.99
N GLY A 477 5.51 20.92 29.28
CA GLY A 477 4.56 21.50 30.21
C GLY A 477 4.84 22.96 30.63
N VAL A 478 6.02 23.50 30.32
CA VAL A 478 6.27 24.96 30.37
C VAL A 478 6.01 25.60 29.00
N THR A 479 6.47 24.98 27.90
CA THR A 479 6.31 25.53 26.55
C THR A 479 4.84 25.63 26.16
N ILE A 480 4.06 24.53 26.25
CA ILE A 480 2.66 24.50 25.84
C ILE A 480 1.89 25.66 26.51
N PRO A 481 1.87 25.83 27.86
CA PRO A 481 1.14 26.95 28.47
C PRO A 481 1.62 28.35 28.11
N THR A 482 2.79 28.53 27.48
CA THR A 482 3.36 29.85 27.13
C THR A 482 3.18 30.25 25.67
N CYS A 483 2.75 29.35 24.77
CA CYS A 483 2.56 29.68 23.34
C CYS A 483 1.59 30.87 23.17
N HIS A 484 0.46 30.84 23.87
CA HIS A 484 -0.58 31.88 23.83
C HIS A 484 -0.11 33.30 24.23
N TYR A 485 1.01 33.42 24.96
CA TYR A 485 1.49 34.71 25.47
C TYR A 485 2.25 35.57 24.44
N LYS A 486 2.45 35.06 23.22
CA LYS A 486 3.16 35.74 22.13
C LYS A 486 2.27 36.02 20.92
N SER A 487 1.38 35.10 20.56
CA SER A 487 0.40 35.28 19.48
C SER A 487 -0.59 36.42 19.74
N TYR A 488 -0.92 36.70 21.01
CA TYR A 488 -1.92 37.70 21.40
C TYR A 488 -1.35 38.87 22.22
N ASP A 489 -0.84 39.92 21.55
CA ASP A 489 -0.53 41.22 22.15
C ASP A 489 -1.74 42.19 22.02
N PRO A 490 -2.52 42.45 23.10
CA PRO A 490 -3.65 43.38 23.06
C PRO A 490 -3.25 44.86 22.94
N LYS A 491 -1.95 45.19 22.85
CA LYS A 491 -1.43 46.55 22.62
C LYS A 491 -0.73 46.74 21.27
N GLY A 492 -0.70 45.71 20.41
CA GLY A 492 -0.33 45.82 18.99
C GLY A 492 1.07 46.39 18.69
N GLN A 493 2.05 46.23 19.59
CA GLN A 493 3.37 46.86 19.50
C GLN A 493 4.50 45.96 18.97
N HIS A 494 4.22 44.75 18.51
CA HIS A 494 5.24 43.89 17.85
C HIS A 494 4.94 43.42 16.41
N SER A 495 3.76 43.68 15.86
CA SER A 495 3.40 43.23 14.50
C SER A 495 4.22 43.88 13.36
N LYS A 496 4.75 45.10 13.55
CA LYS A 496 5.41 45.84 12.46
C LYS A 496 6.72 45.23 11.96
N ARG A 497 7.53 44.64 12.84
CA ARG A 497 8.90 44.22 12.48
C ARG A 497 8.98 43.00 11.55
N VAL A 498 7.92 42.19 11.49
CA VAL A 498 7.83 41.03 10.59
C VAL A 498 7.17 41.43 9.26
N MET A 499 6.10 42.23 9.30
CA MET A 499 5.42 42.70 8.09
C MET A 499 6.33 43.55 7.17
N GLU A 500 7.20 44.40 7.73
CA GLU A 500 8.07 45.27 6.93
C GLU A 500 9.11 44.50 6.07
N GLN A 501 9.42 43.25 6.38
CA GLN A 501 10.29 42.42 5.51
C GLN A 501 9.52 41.70 4.38
N HIS A 502 8.23 41.42 4.54
CA HIS A 502 7.40 40.77 3.51
C HIS A 502 6.66 41.75 2.60
N ALA A 503 6.48 43.01 3.00
CA ALA A 503 5.73 44.00 2.20
C ALA A 503 6.40 44.39 0.86
N VAL A 504 7.72 44.18 0.71
CA VAL A 504 8.50 44.68 -0.44
C VAL A 504 8.50 43.70 -1.63
N LYS A 505 7.31 43.24 -2.08
CA LYS A 505 7.18 42.58 -3.40
C LYS A 505 5.80 42.52 -4.07
N HIS A 506 4.74 43.16 -3.53
CA HIS A 506 3.44 43.19 -4.19
C HIS A 506 2.92 44.62 -4.45
N SER A 507 2.83 44.99 -5.72
CA SER A 507 2.03 46.11 -6.22
C SER A 507 1.74 45.92 -7.71
N VAL A 508 0.45 45.83 -8.07
CA VAL A 508 -0.24 46.34 -9.28
C VAL A 508 -1.67 45.75 -9.31
N SER A 509 -2.64 46.56 -9.77
CA SER A 509 -4.09 46.29 -10.02
C SER A 509 -4.54 44.83 -10.23
N GLY A 510 -5.75 44.41 -9.83
CA GLY A 510 -6.87 45.11 -9.20
C GLY A 510 -7.89 45.75 -10.17
N CYS A 511 -9.06 45.11 -10.38
CA CYS A 511 -10.32 45.77 -10.77
C CYS A 511 -11.60 44.90 -10.63
N VAL A 512 -12.58 45.40 -9.86
CA VAL A 512 -14.05 45.39 -10.03
C VAL A 512 -14.79 44.21 -10.73
N ILE A 513 -15.78 43.66 -10.01
CA ILE A 513 -16.88 42.80 -10.53
C ILE A 513 -17.97 43.65 -11.20
N PRO A 514 -18.55 43.20 -12.33
CA PRO A 514 -19.94 43.47 -12.66
C PRO A 514 -20.76 42.19 -12.89
N SER A 515 -21.85 42.03 -12.13
CA SER A 515 -22.88 41.01 -12.37
C SER A 515 -23.87 41.44 -13.45
N TRP A 516 -24.04 40.70 -14.55
CA TRP A 516 -25.26 40.72 -15.38
C TRP A 516 -25.28 39.53 -16.37
N LEU A 517 -26.00 38.44 -16.04
CA LEU A 517 -26.94 37.74 -16.96
C LEU A 517 -27.52 36.45 -16.35
N TRP A 518 -28.68 36.59 -15.71
CA TRP A 518 -29.62 35.47 -15.57
C TRP A 518 -30.19 35.09 -16.95
N ARG A 519 -29.69 34.01 -17.56
CA ARG A 519 -30.36 33.20 -18.61
C ARG A 519 -29.42 32.08 -19.09
N HIS A 520 -29.60 30.85 -18.60
CA HIS A 520 -29.50 29.61 -19.42
C HIS A 520 -29.88 28.30 -18.68
N SER A 521 -30.70 28.38 -17.62
CA SER A 521 -31.23 27.22 -16.89
C SER A 521 -32.26 26.41 -17.71
N LEU A 522 -31.81 25.70 -18.76
CA LEU A 522 -32.60 24.68 -19.45
C LEU A 522 -31.78 23.60 -20.20
N LEU A 523 -30.43 23.62 -20.16
CA LEU A 523 -29.59 22.74 -20.98
C LEU A 523 -28.66 21.77 -20.19
N SER A 524 -28.56 21.90 -18.87
CA SER A 524 -27.69 21.04 -18.04
C SER A 524 -28.28 19.64 -17.76
N LEU A 525 -29.48 19.33 -18.24
CA LEU A 525 -30.21 18.08 -17.99
C LEU A 525 -29.99 16.98 -19.05
N LEU A 526 -29.03 17.18 -19.98
CA LEU A 526 -28.75 16.26 -21.09
C LEU A 526 -27.31 15.73 -21.16
N SER A 527 -26.45 16.03 -20.16
CA SER A 527 -25.04 15.58 -20.14
C SER A 527 -24.77 14.43 -19.15
N ALA A 528 -25.81 13.66 -18.79
CA ALA A 528 -25.75 12.58 -17.80
C ALA A 528 -26.08 11.21 -18.41
N CYS A 529 -25.53 10.90 -19.60
CA CYS A 529 -25.92 9.69 -20.35
C CYS A 529 -24.80 9.01 -21.16
N SER A 530 -23.53 9.16 -20.77
CA SER A 530 -22.39 8.54 -21.48
C SER A 530 -21.20 8.15 -20.58
N ALA A 531 -21.45 7.35 -19.53
CA ALA A 531 -20.41 6.72 -18.72
C ALA A 531 -20.57 5.18 -18.77
N GLY A 532 -19.96 4.56 -19.78
CA GLY A 532 -20.07 3.12 -20.03
C GLY A 532 -19.06 2.28 -19.23
N ASN A 533 -19.52 1.17 -18.63
CA ASN A 533 -18.67 0.25 -17.87
C ASN A 533 -17.63 -0.46 -18.76
N TYR A 534 -16.35 -0.11 -18.64
CA TYR A 534 -15.26 -0.88 -19.24
C TYR A 534 -14.80 -2.02 -18.31
N ARG A 535 -15.32 -3.23 -18.57
CA ARG A 535 -14.79 -4.48 -17.99
C ARG A 535 -13.76 -5.10 -18.93
N HIS A 536 -12.47 -4.93 -18.64
CA HIS A 536 -11.44 -5.71 -19.32
C HIS A 536 -11.44 -7.17 -18.84
N ARG A 537 -11.34 -8.10 -19.79
CA ARG A 537 -11.51 -9.54 -19.60
C ARG A 537 -10.27 -10.27 -20.09
N LEU A 538 -9.26 -10.39 -19.23
CA LEU A 538 -8.04 -11.14 -19.54
C LEU A 538 -8.35 -12.65 -19.58
N LEU A 539 -8.05 -13.27 -20.72
CA LEU A 539 -8.09 -14.71 -20.95
C LEU A 539 -6.67 -15.17 -21.29
N HIS A 540 -6.01 -15.87 -20.37
CA HIS A 540 -4.84 -16.68 -20.68
C HIS A 540 -5.01 -18.06 -20.05
N ALA A 541 -4.65 -19.09 -20.84
CA ALA A 541 -4.97 -20.49 -20.54
C ALA A 541 -3.83 -21.21 -19.80
N GLU A 542 -4.20 -22.26 -19.07
CA GLU A 542 -3.26 -23.13 -18.37
C GLU A 542 -2.38 -23.95 -19.32
N ARG A 543 -1.16 -24.26 -18.86
CA ARG A 543 -0.47 -25.54 -19.12
C ARG A 543 0.52 -25.83 -18.00
N ARG A 544 0.20 -26.83 -17.16
CA ARG A 544 1.17 -27.48 -16.27
C ARG A 544 1.95 -28.55 -17.03
N ALA A 545 3.16 -28.85 -16.56
CA ALA A 545 3.89 -30.06 -16.88
C ALA A 545 4.56 -30.56 -15.59
N GLU A 546 4.37 -31.83 -15.26
CA GLU A 546 4.98 -32.50 -14.11
C GLU A 546 6.02 -33.53 -14.61
N GLN A 547 7.08 -33.77 -13.82
CA GLN A 547 8.17 -34.68 -14.20
C GLN A 547 8.12 -35.96 -13.34
N LEU A 548 8.12 -37.13 -13.99
CA LEU A 548 8.29 -38.43 -13.33
C LEU A 548 9.75 -38.69 -12.97
N LEU A 549 9.96 -39.58 -12.00
CA LEU A 549 11.29 -40.08 -11.63
C LEU A 549 11.57 -41.40 -12.39
N THR A 550 12.79 -41.59 -12.91
CA THR A 550 13.20 -42.82 -13.60
C THR A 550 14.35 -43.49 -12.85
N VAL A 551 14.29 -44.82 -12.68
CA VAL A 551 15.25 -45.65 -11.96
C VAL A 551 15.61 -46.88 -12.80
N VAL A 552 16.89 -47.27 -12.81
CA VAL A 552 17.35 -48.46 -13.54
C VAL A 552 17.41 -49.65 -12.58
N ASP A 553 16.82 -50.79 -12.97
CA ASP A 553 16.69 -52.00 -12.16
C ASP A 553 16.81 -53.25 -13.04
N THR A 554 17.76 -54.13 -12.71
CA THR A 554 18.09 -55.34 -13.48
C THR A 554 17.11 -56.50 -13.29
N SER A 555 16.18 -56.41 -12.33
CA SER A 555 15.14 -57.42 -12.12
C SER A 555 13.93 -57.28 -13.04
N VAL A 556 13.79 -56.13 -13.71
CA VAL A 556 12.65 -55.81 -14.60
C VAL A 556 13.07 -55.98 -16.05
N SER A 557 12.31 -56.76 -16.83
CA SER A 557 12.61 -57.04 -18.24
C SER A 557 12.07 -56.01 -19.23
N SER A 558 11.22 -55.07 -18.78
CA SER A 558 10.64 -54.02 -19.62
C SER A 558 10.24 -52.77 -18.80
N PRO A 559 10.13 -51.59 -19.41
CA PRO A 559 9.84 -50.35 -18.70
C PRO A 559 8.50 -50.40 -17.95
N THR A 560 8.51 -50.20 -16.62
CA THR A 560 7.34 -50.39 -15.75
C THR A 560 7.21 -49.25 -14.73
N VAL A 561 6.05 -48.57 -14.68
CA VAL A 561 5.77 -47.49 -13.71
C VAL A 561 5.10 -48.06 -12.45
N VAL A 562 5.61 -47.69 -11.27
CA VAL A 562 5.04 -48.10 -9.97
C VAL A 562 5.09 -46.94 -8.96
N PRO A 563 4.02 -46.66 -8.20
CA PRO A 563 4.06 -45.73 -7.07
C PRO A 563 4.99 -46.25 -5.96
N LYS A 564 5.94 -45.41 -5.52
CA LYS A 564 6.91 -45.71 -4.46
C LYS A 564 7.07 -44.52 -3.52
N VAL A 565 7.36 -44.78 -2.25
CA VAL A 565 7.79 -43.75 -1.29
C VAL A 565 9.27 -43.45 -1.54
N VAL A 566 9.56 -42.29 -2.12
CA VAL A 566 10.92 -41.83 -2.39
C VAL A 566 11.44 -41.05 -1.19
N VAL A 567 12.60 -41.46 -0.66
CA VAL A 567 13.28 -40.79 0.45
C VAL A 567 14.38 -39.90 -0.11
N TYR A 568 14.24 -38.59 0.05
CA TYR A 568 15.25 -37.60 -0.30
C TYR A 568 16.12 -37.30 0.93
N LYS A 569 17.44 -37.27 0.77
CA LYS A 569 18.43 -37.05 1.84
C LYS A 569 19.50 -36.04 1.43
N GLY A 570 19.91 -35.17 2.34
CA GLY A 570 20.99 -34.20 2.12
C GLY A 570 22.36 -34.86 1.86
N LYS A 571 23.21 -34.24 1.04
CA LYS A 571 24.57 -34.73 0.73
C LYS A 571 25.52 -34.69 1.94
N ASP A 572 25.23 -33.80 2.89
CA ASP A 572 25.83 -33.65 4.21
C ASP A 572 25.33 -34.69 5.23
N GLY A 573 24.29 -35.44 4.88
CA GLY A 573 23.68 -36.48 5.72
C GLY A 573 22.59 -36.00 6.67
N SER A 574 22.41 -34.68 6.86
CA SER A 574 21.29 -34.12 7.62
C SER A 574 20.04 -33.97 6.74
N GLY A 575 18.86 -34.06 7.36
CA GLY A 575 17.57 -34.03 6.68
C GLY A 575 17.25 -35.31 5.89
N GLN A 576 16.10 -35.92 6.19
CA GLN A 576 15.44 -36.90 5.33
C GLN A 576 13.97 -36.51 5.18
N HIS A 577 13.45 -36.51 3.95
CA HIS A 577 12.03 -36.27 3.69
C HIS A 577 11.48 -37.31 2.71
N THR A 578 10.30 -37.85 3.02
CA THR A 578 9.67 -38.95 2.27
C THR A 578 8.47 -38.45 1.48
N ALA A 579 8.36 -38.79 0.19
CA ALA A 579 7.18 -38.47 -0.62
C ALA A 579 6.82 -39.63 -1.56
N THR A 580 5.54 -40.00 -1.61
CA THR A 580 5.05 -41.00 -2.57
C THR A 580 4.98 -40.39 -3.97
N ARG A 581 5.62 -41.03 -4.96
CA ARG A 581 5.62 -40.63 -6.37
C ARG A 581 5.62 -41.85 -7.28
N ASP A 582 5.10 -41.68 -8.50
CA ASP A 582 5.24 -42.68 -9.55
C ASP A 582 6.67 -42.70 -10.09
N VAL A 583 7.27 -43.90 -10.10
CA VAL A 583 8.65 -44.14 -10.52
C VAL A 583 8.66 -45.12 -11.69
N LEU A 584 9.30 -44.74 -12.79
CA LEU A 584 9.52 -45.57 -13.96
C LEU A 584 10.78 -46.42 -13.76
N PHE A 585 10.63 -47.73 -13.66
CA PHE A 585 11.73 -48.70 -13.63
C PHE A 585 12.09 -49.17 -15.05
N VAL A 586 13.37 -49.27 -15.36
CA VAL A 586 13.90 -49.67 -16.68
C VAL A 586 15.08 -50.66 -16.58
N PRO A 587 15.28 -51.59 -17.54
CA PRO A 587 16.39 -52.54 -17.52
C PRO A 587 17.76 -51.85 -17.70
N ALA A 588 18.84 -52.46 -17.21
CA ALA A 588 20.21 -51.99 -17.42
C ALA A 588 20.91 -52.72 -18.59
N GLU A 589 21.43 -51.96 -19.56
CA GLU A 589 22.36 -52.48 -20.57
C GLU A 589 23.82 -52.29 -20.12
N THR A 590 24.72 -53.17 -20.59
CA THR A 590 26.12 -53.25 -20.12
C THR A 590 27.12 -52.91 -21.23
N GLN A 591 28.05 -51.99 -20.98
CA GLN A 591 29.28 -51.82 -21.78
C GLN A 591 30.50 -51.56 -20.90
N VAL A 592 31.69 -51.86 -21.43
CA VAL A 592 33.01 -51.92 -20.75
C VAL A 592 34.10 -51.53 -21.77
N ILE A 593 35.19 -50.84 -21.35
CA ILE A 593 36.54 -50.90 -21.99
C ILE A 593 37.62 -50.19 -21.12
N THR A 594 38.90 -50.51 -21.38
CA THR A 594 40.13 -50.20 -20.60
C THR A 594 41.26 -49.61 -21.48
N LEU A 595 42.40 -49.06 -21.01
CA LEU A 595 42.96 -48.91 -19.65
C LEU A 595 43.42 -47.44 -19.42
N GLU A 596 44.61 -46.93 -19.04
CA GLU A 596 45.96 -47.41 -18.64
C GLU A 596 46.66 -46.35 -17.72
N SER A 597 47.97 -46.42 -17.45
CA SER A 597 48.67 -45.57 -16.44
C SER A 597 50.15 -45.24 -16.75
N ALA A 598 50.67 -44.11 -16.24
CA ALA A 598 52.10 -43.83 -16.08
C ALA A 598 52.38 -42.95 -14.84
N ASP A 599 53.58 -43.01 -14.26
CA ASP A 599 53.88 -42.60 -12.87
C ASP A 599 55.21 -41.81 -12.73
N SER A 600 55.31 -40.94 -11.71
CA SER A 600 56.55 -40.61 -10.97
C SER A 600 56.35 -39.55 -9.88
N THR A 601 57.03 -39.74 -8.74
CA THR A 601 57.11 -38.84 -7.57
C THR A 601 58.61 -38.49 -7.33
N PRO A 602 59.07 -37.82 -6.23
CA PRO A 602 58.41 -36.97 -5.22
C PRO A 602 59.14 -35.61 -4.98
N ASN A 603 58.59 -34.69 -4.15
CA ASN A 603 59.23 -34.26 -2.87
C ASN A 603 58.63 -33.01 -2.17
N ALA A 604 58.93 -32.96 -0.86
CA ALA A 604 59.08 -31.79 0.04
C ALA A 604 57.85 -30.95 0.43
N SER A 605 57.71 -30.78 1.76
CA SER A 605 56.75 -29.89 2.42
C SER A 605 57.39 -28.55 2.79
N SER A 606 56.59 -27.47 2.74
CA SER A 606 56.68 -26.41 3.76
C SER A 606 55.40 -25.58 3.84
N THR A 607 54.94 -25.28 5.05
CA THR A 607 53.94 -24.24 5.35
C THR A 607 54.47 -22.83 5.05
N LEU A 608 53.59 -21.88 4.72
CA LEU A 608 53.53 -20.53 5.35
C LEU A 608 52.36 -19.67 4.81
N LYS A 609 51.76 -18.88 5.73
CA LYS A 609 51.03 -17.60 5.64
C LYS A 609 50.32 -17.15 4.34
N THR A 610 49.08 -16.67 4.54
CA THR A 610 48.48 -15.56 3.78
C THR A 610 48.85 -14.22 4.42
N ASP A 611 49.69 -13.42 3.75
CA ASP A 611 49.94 -12.02 4.13
C ASP A 611 49.04 -11.05 3.33
N VAL A 612 48.61 -9.95 3.96
CA VAL A 612 47.72 -8.94 3.37
C VAL A 612 48.49 -7.66 3.07
N PRO A 613 48.57 -7.19 1.80
CA PRO A 613 49.11 -5.88 1.48
C PRO A 613 48.16 -4.77 1.94
N ALA A 614 48.64 -3.87 2.81
CA ALA A 614 47.97 -2.59 3.04
C ALA A 614 48.22 -1.66 1.83
N ALA A 615 47.19 -0.93 1.40
CA ALA A 615 47.31 0.04 0.31
C ALA A 615 47.95 1.35 0.80
N THR A 616 49.07 1.73 0.20
CA THR A 616 49.81 2.96 0.52
C THR A 616 49.12 4.20 -0.05
N ASP A 617 49.17 5.31 0.68
CA ASP A 617 48.74 6.62 0.20
C ASP A 617 49.67 7.10 -0.94
N SER A 618 49.09 7.60 -2.04
CA SER A 618 49.85 8.26 -3.11
C SER A 618 48.96 9.23 -3.90
N SER A 619 49.34 10.50 -3.89
CA SER A 619 48.59 11.57 -4.54
C SER A 619 48.86 11.61 -6.06
N LYS A 620 47.79 11.53 -6.86
CA LYS A 620 47.77 12.00 -8.24
C LYS A 620 46.55 12.90 -8.45
N THR A 621 46.81 14.14 -8.84
CA THR A 621 45.79 15.15 -9.13
C THR A 621 45.14 14.91 -10.50
N GLY A 622 44.10 14.07 -10.53
CA GLY A 622 43.14 14.04 -11.63
C GLY A 622 42.05 15.08 -11.39
N SER A 623 41.74 15.93 -12.38
CA SER A 623 40.67 16.92 -12.25
C SER A 623 39.30 16.24 -12.23
N SER A 624 38.62 16.26 -11.09
CA SER A 624 37.24 15.81 -10.98
C SER A 624 36.32 16.74 -11.77
N SER A 625 35.93 16.33 -12.99
CA SER A 625 34.80 16.96 -13.67
C SER A 625 33.56 16.79 -12.80
N ALA A 626 32.81 17.89 -12.61
CA ALA A 626 31.59 17.85 -11.84
C ALA A 626 30.61 16.85 -12.47
N ALA A 627 30.08 15.92 -11.66
CA ALA A 627 29.11 14.95 -12.14
C ALA A 627 27.85 15.70 -12.62
N SER A 628 27.62 15.71 -13.93
CA SER A 628 26.47 16.40 -14.52
C SER A 628 25.19 15.69 -14.12
N SER A 629 24.25 16.42 -13.54
CA SER A 629 22.95 15.93 -13.09
C SER A 629 21.97 15.65 -14.24
N LEU A 630 22.49 15.38 -15.43
CA LEU A 630 21.72 15.09 -16.64
C LEU A 630 21.57 13.57 -16.82
N PRO A 631 20.39 13.07 -17.22
CA PRO A 631 20.17 11.64 -17.42
C PRO A 631 21.03 11.05 -18.55
N GLY A 632 21.11 9.72 -18.60
CA GLY A 632 21.61 8.99 -19.77
C GLY A 632 20.47 8.58 -20.71
N ILE A 633 20.77 8.37 -21.99
CA ILE A 633 19.80 7.94 -23.01
C ILE A 633 20.25 6.65 -23.71
N ALA A 634 19.30 5.77 -24.01
CA ALA A 634 19.48 4.63 -24.91
C ALA A 634 19.27 5.09 -26.37
N TYR A 635 20.22 4.81 -27.26
CA TYR A 635 20.17 5.21 -28.66
C TYR A 635 20.35 4.02 -29.60
N ALA A 636 19.62 4.04 -30.71
CA ALA A 636 19.74 3.10 -31.81
C ALA A 636 19.53 3.86 -33.14
N PRO A 637 20.46 3.76 -34.12
CA PRO A 637 20.46 4.61 -35.31
C PRO A 637 19.55 4.05 -36.42
N TYR A 638 18.26 3.88 -36.12
CA TYR A 638 17.25 3.48 -37.10
C TYR A 638 16.36 4.68 -37.50
N THR A 639 15.82 4.66 -38.72
CA THR A 639 14.72 5.52 -39.16
C THR A 639 13.38 4.97 -38.65
N ALA A 640 12.29 5.75 -38.81
CA ALA A 640 10.94 5.26 -38.53
C ALA A 640 10.53 4.06 -39.41
N SER A 641 11.11 3.93 -40.60
CA SER A 641 10.94 2.76 -41.49
C SER A 641 11.77 1.53 -41.09
N GLY A 642 12.64 1.64 -40.08
CA GLY A 642 13.55 0.57 -39.64
C GLY A 642 14.88 0.50 -40.40
N ASP A 643 15.14 1.40 -41.34
CA ASP A 643 16.39 1.48 -42.08
C ASP A 643 17.54 2.07 -41.24
N CYS A 644 18.78 1.73 -41.57
CA CYS A 644 19.96 2.30 -40.91
C CYS A 644 20.18 3.78 -41.24
N LYS A 645 20.25 4.65 -40.22
CA LYS A 645 20.62 6.06 -40.37
C LYS A 645 22.03 6.22 -40.96
N SER A 646 22.19 7.26 -41.78
CA SER A 646 23.50 7.71 -42.28
C SER A 646 24.30 8.42 -41.18
N ALA A 647 25.63 8.49 -41.33
CA ALA A 647 26.51 9.13 -40.35
C ALA A 647 26.17 10.62 -40.08
N ASN A 648 25.60 11.32 -41.06
CA ASN A 648 25.13 12.70 -40.89
C ASN A 648 23.90 12.75 -39.98
N GLN A 649 22.89 11.91 -40.22
CA GLN A 649 21.69 11.84 -39.36
C GLN A 649 22.04 11.44 -37.93
N VAL A 650 23.00 10.54 -37.73
CA VAL A 650 23.53 10.19 -36.39
C VAL A 650 24.24 11.39 -35.74
N HIS A 651 24.95 12.21 -36.52
CA HIS A 651 25.56 13.44 -36.01
C HIS A 651 24.51 14.48 -35.62
N ASP A 652 23.47 14.68 -36.43
CA ASP A 652 22.37 15.61 -36.18
C ASP A 652 21.59 15.22 -34.91
N ASP A 653 21.27 13.92 -34.74
CA ASP A 653 20.67 13.37 -33.51
C ASP A 653 21.52 13.78 -32.28
N PHE A 654 22.84 13.58 -32.33
CA PHE A 654 23.78 13.89 -31.24
C PHE A 654 23.89 15.39 -30.93
N VAL A 655 23.70 16.28 -31.92
CA VAL A 655 23.55 17.72 -31.67
C VAL A 655 22.30 17.98 -30.81
N THR A 656 21.18 17.28 -31.07
CA THR A 656 19.96 17.45 -30.27
C THR A 656 20.05 16.89 -28.84
N PHE A 657 20.99 15.98 -28.57
CA PHE A 657 21.25 15.38 -27.25
C PHE A 657 22.13 16.27 -26.36
N THR A 658 22.92 17.15 -26.97
CA THR A 658 23.88 18.01 -26.28
C THR A 658 23.16 18.92 -25.27
N GLY A 659 23.58 18.90 -24.01
CA GLY A 659 22.96 19.66 -22.92
C GLY A 659 21.67 19.06 -22.32
N LYS A 660 21.11 17.99 -22.91
CA LYS A 660 19.98 17.23 -22.33
C LYS A 660 20.42 15.97 -21.60
N TYR A 661 21.45 15.30 -22.11
CA TYR A 661 21.96 14.03 -21.59
C TYR A 661 23.44 14.12 -21.23
N SER A 662 23.88 13.30 -20.27
CA SER A 662 25.30 13.16 -19.89
C SER A 662 26.01 12.01 -20.61
N MET A 663 25.25 10.98 -21.01
CA MET A 663 25.77 9.72 -21.54
C MET A 663 24.80 9.11 -22.55
N VAL A 664 25.32 8.49 -23.61
CA VAL A 664 24.55 7.74 -24.61
C VAL A 664 24.96 6.27 -24.59
N ARG A 665 23.98 5.35 -24.48
CA ARG A 665 24.18 3.90 -24.55
C ARG A 665 23.74 3.33 -25.89
N ILE A 666 24.62 2.56 -26.53
CA ILE A 666 24.32 1.75 -27.72
C ILE A 666 24.41 0.26 -27.38
N TYR A 667 23.71 -0.59 -28.14
CA TYR A 667 23.44 -1.97 -27.74
C TYR A 667 24.04 -3.04 -28.65
N GLY A 668 24.52 -2.70 -29.85
CA GLY A 668 25.10 -3.70 -30.75
C GLY A 668 25.91 -3.12 -31.91
N ILE A 669 26.21 -3.99 -32.87
CA ILE A 669 27.06 -3.72 -34.04
C ILE A 669 26.27 -3.33 -35.30
N ASP A 670 24.96 -3.60 -35.32
CA ASP A 670 24.05 -3.31 -36.43
C ASP A 670 24.13 -1.85 -36.88
N CYS A 671 23.89 -1.61 -38.17
CA CYS A 671 23.97 -0.29 -38.80
C CYS A 671 25.34 0.42 -38.65
N GLU A 672 26.42 -0.33 -38.37
CA GLU A 672 27.76 0.21 -38.09
C GLU A 672 27.75 1.16 -36.87
N GLN A 673 26.93 0.85 -35.87
CA GLN A 673 26.64 1.67 -34.68
C GLN A 673 27.91 2.31 -34.10
N VAL A 674 28.93 1.52 -33.76
CA VAL A 674 30.17 1.99 -33.13
C VAL A 674 30.91 3.00 -34.02
N ALA A 675 31.08 2.69 -35.31
CA ALA A 675 31.82 3.53 -36.26
C ALA A 675 31.12 4.87 -36.57
N LYS A 676 29.78 4.92 -36.51
CA LYS A 676 29.00 6.17 -36.72
C LYS A 676 28.82 6.98 -35.43
N VAL A 677 28.65 6.31 -34.30
CA VAL A 677 28.34 6.96 -33.02
C VAL A 677 29.59 7.52 -32.33
N VAL A 678 30.75 6.85 -32.38
CA VAL A 678 31.96 7.37 -31.72
C VAL A 678 32.39 8.74 -32.27
N PRO A 679 32.45 8.99 -33.60
CA PRO A 679 32.75 10.32 -34.14
C PRO A 679 31.68 11.37 -33.82
N ALA A 680 30.40 10.99 -33.73
CA ALA A 680 29.32 11.90 -33.35
C ALA A 680 29.41 12.30 -31.87
N ALA A 681 29.69 11.34 -30.98
CA ALA A 681 29.87 11.56 -29.55
C ALA A 681 31.07 12.45 -29.23
N LYS A 682 32.22 12.21 -29.89
CA LYS A 682 33.42 13.06 -29.77
C LYS A 682 33.13 14.52 -30.14
N LYS A 683 32.36 14.77 -31.20
CA LYS A 683 31.94 16.13 -31.59
C LYS A 683 30.94 16.77 -30.62
N ALA A 684 30.07 15.97 -29.99
CA ALA A 684 29.07 16.44 -29.03
C ALA A 684 29.58 16.56 -27.58
N GLY A 685 30.77 16.02 -27.28
CA GLY A 685 31.32 15.95 -25.92
C GLY A 685 30.56 14.99 -24.99
N LEU A 686 29.82 14.02 -25.54
CA LEU A 686 28.97 13.09 -24.79
C LEU A 686 29.68 11.78 -24.50
N LYS A 687 29.58 11.28 -23.25
CA LYS A 687 30.13 9.98 -22.87
C LYS A 687 29.36 8.82 -23.50
N LEU A 688 30.06 7.74 -23.80
CA LEU A 688 29.50 6.52 -24.38
C LEU A 688 29.50 5.33 -23.42
N PHE A 689 28.39 4.59 -23.46
CA PHE A 689 28.28 3.24 -22.92
C PHE A 689 28.15 2.29 -24.12
N LEU A 690 29.15 1.43 -24.31
CA LEU A 690 29.23 0.53 -25.48
C LEU A 690 28.74 -0.89 -25.15
N GLY A 691 28.12 -1.56 -26.13
CA GLY A 691 27.63 -2.93 -26.02
C GLY A 691 28.34 -3.87 -27.00
N ILE A 692 28.82 -5.01 -26.49
CA ILE A 692 29.25 -6.18 -27.26
C ILE A 692 28.11 -7.21 -27.15
N PHE A 693 27.56 -7.63 -28.29
CA PHE A 693 26.32 -8.41 -28.34
C PHE A 693 26.58 -9.90 -28.55
N GLU A 694 27.49 -10.28 -29.45
CA GLU A 694 27.75 -11.69 -29.71
C GLU A 694 28.88 -12.23 -28.82
N LEU A 695 28.67 -13.41 -28.23
CA LEU A 695 29.72 -14.13 -27.49
C LEU A 695 30.72 -14.85 -28.40
N ALA A 696 30.42 -14.94 -29.71
CA ALA A 696 31.35 -15.35 -30.74
C ALA A 696 32.06 -14.13 -31.34
N GLY A 697 33.30 -14.30 -31.83
CA GLY A 697 34.02 -13.22 -32.51
C GLY A 697 34.33 -11.99 -31.65
N ILE A 698 34.50 -12.17 -30.34
CA ILE A 698 34.80 -11.09 -29.38
C ILE A 698 36.02 -10.27 -29.83
N ASP A 699 37.06 -10.93 -30.34
CA ASP A 699 38.29 -10.27 -30.81
C ASP A 699 38.00 -9.28 -31.95
N GLN A 700 37.04 -9.57 -32.83
CA GLN A 700 36.63 -8.69 -33.92
C GLN A 700 35.78 -7.53 -33.42
N GLN A 701 34.80 -7.79 -32.53
CA GLN A 701 33.98 -6.74 -31.93
C GLN A 701 34.82 -5.76 -31.09
N VAL A 702 35.80 -6.25 -30.34
CA VAL A 702 36.74 -5.39 -29.60
C VAL A 702 37.65 -4.63 -30.57
N ALA A 703 38.18 -5.26 -31.63
CA ALA A 703 38.98 -4.56 -32.64
C ALA A 703 38.23 -3.38 -33.27
N SER A 704 36.95 -3.54 -33.64
CA SER A 704 36.13 -2.44 -34.17
C SER A 704 35.87 -1.32 -33.16
N ILE A 705 35.82 -1.62 -31.85
CA ILE A 705 35.75 -0.59 -30.80
C ILE A 705 37.09 0.16 -30.70
N VAL A 706 38.22 -0.54 -30.70
CA VAL A 706 39.57 0.06 -30.65
C VAL A 706 39.82 0.94 -31.89
N GLU A 707 39.46 0.47 -33.08
CA GLU A 707 39.60 1.23 -34.34
C GLU A 707 38.75 2.51 -34.34
N ALA A 708 37.50 2.45 -33.87
CA ALA A 708 36.61 3.61 -33.84
C ALA A 708 36.95 4.65 -32.76
N VAL A 709 37.50 4.21 -31.61
CA VAL A 709 37.89 5.09 -30.50
C VAL A 709 39.29 5.68 -30.70
N GLY A 710 40.23 4.89 -31.23
CA GLY A 710 41.65 5.22 -31.25
C GLY A 710 42.23 5.36 -29.84
N GLU A 711 43.20 6.26 -29.66
CA GLU A 711 43.87 6.50 -28.38
C GLU A 711 43.00 7.26 -27.35
N GLU A 712 41.81 7.74 -27.73
CA GLU A 712 41.00 8.69 -26.96
C GLU A 712 39.91 8.01 -26.12
N TRP A 713 40.33 7.13 -25.21
CA TRP A 713 39.42 6.34 -24.35
C TRP A 713 38.55 7.16 -23.39
N SER A 714 38.85 8.45 -23.17
CA SER A 714 38.10 9.35 -22.28
C SER A 714 36.63 9.54 -22.66
N ILE A 715 36.27 9.28 -23.93
CA ILE A 715 34.88 9.33 -24.41
C ILE A 715 34.07 8.09 -24.00
N VAL A 716 34.71 6.96 -23.70
CA VAL A 716 34.06 5.70 -23.31
C VAL A 716 34.01 5.60 -21.79
N ASP A 717 32.82 5.55 -21.23
CA ASP A 717 32.61 5.40 -19.79
C ASP A 717 32.61 3.93 -19.37
N THR A 718 31.75 3.12 -19.99
CA THR A 718 31.54 1.71 -19.63
C THR A 718 31.39 0.84 -20.89
N VAL A 719 31.88 -0.41 -20.85
CA VAL A 719 31.61 -1.43 -21.88
C VAL A 719 30.86 -2.62 -21.25
N SER A 720 29.74 -3.05 -21.84
CA SER A 720 29.02 -4.27 -21.41
C SER A 720 29.13 -5.40 -22.44
N VAL A 721 29.36 -6.62 -21.95
CA VAL A 721 29.13 -7.87 -22.70
C VAL A 721 27.71 -8.36 -22.44
N GLY A 722 26.96 -8.61 -23.52
CA GLY A 722 25.60 -9.18 -23.48
C GLY A 722 25.55 -10.59 -22.90
N ASN A 723 24.36 -10.99 -22.45
CA ASN A 723 24.12 -12.33 -21.91
C ASN A 723 22.70 -12.87 -22.21
N GLU A 724 21.94 -12.20 -23.06
CA GLU A 724 20.66 -12.64 -23.63
C GLU A 724 20.69 -14.05 -24.26
N LEU A 725 21.85 -14.54 -24.71
CA LEU A 725 22.03 -15.95 -25.09
C LEU A 725 21.84 -16.93 -23.93
N VAL A 726 22.17 -16.57 -22.68
CA VAL A 726 21.88 -17.38 -21.48
C VAL A 726 20.37 -17.44 -21.23
N ASN A 727 19.71 -16.28 -21.31
CA ASN A 727 18.25 -16.16 -21.16
C ASN A 727 17.49 -16.95 -22.25
N LYS A 728 18.10 -17.16 -23.44
CA LYS A 728 17.59 -18.02 -24.53
C LYS A 728 18.02 -19.49 -24.42
N LYS A 729 18.80 -19.88 -23.40
CA LYS A 729 19.44 -21.21 -23.24
C LYS A 729 20.37 -21.61 -24.39
N ALA A 730 20.90 -20.64 -25.12
CA ALA A 730 21.84 -20.81 -26.22
C ALA A 730 23.32 -20.72 -25.79
N ALA A 731 23.59 -20.17 -24.60
CA ALA A 731 24.90 -20.15 -23.96
C ALA A 731 24.79 -20.50 -22.46
N THR A 732 25.88 -20.97 -21.85
CA THR A 732 25.98 -21.14 -20.40
C THR A 732 26.49 -19.85 -19.74
N PRO A 733 26.18 -19.60 -18.45
CA PRO A 733 26.75 -18.45 -17.75
C PRO A 733 28.29 -18.49 -17.71
N SER A 734 28.89 -19.68 -17.58
CA SER A 734 30.34 -19.89 -17.65
C SER A 734 30.99 -19.47 -18.98
N GLN A 735 30.25 -19.49 -20.10
CA GLN A 735 30.72 -18.90 -21.36
C GLN A 735 30.72 -17.37 -21.30
N VAL A 736 29.73 -16.75 -20.65
CA VAL A 736 29.70 -15.29 -20.41
C VAL A 736 30.82 -14.84 -19.48
N VAL A 737 31.12 -15.59 -18.42
CA VAL A 737 32.28 -15.36 -17.53
C VAL A 737 33.59 -15.35 -18.33
N SER A 738 33.74 -16.31 -19.24
CA SER A 738 34.92 -16.44 -20.11
C SER A 738 35.01 -15.28 -21.10
N ALA A 739 33.91 -14.95 -21.78
CA ALA A 739 33.79 -13.83 -22.70
C ALA A 739 34.13 -12.49 -22.04
N MET A 740 33.62 -12.22 -20.84
CA MET A 740 33.95 -11.02 -20.07
C MET A 740 35.44 -10.92 -19.72
N SER A 741 36.08 -12.05 -19.42
CA SER A 741 37.51 -12.08 -19.10
C SER A 741 38.37 -11.81 -20.34
N GLN A 742 38.02 -12.40 -21.49
CA GLN A 742 38.66 -12.13 -22.79
C GLN A 742 38.50 -10.66 -23.19
N THR A 743 37.27 -10.14 -23.22
CA THR A 743 36.95 -8.73 -23.50
C THR A 743 37.74 -7.78 -22.60
N ARG A 744 37.85 -8.09 -21.30
CA ARG A 744 38.59 -7.26 -20.35
C ARG A 744 40.10 -7.27 -20.59
N SER A 745 40.70 -8.37 -21.03
CA SER A 745 42.13 -8.38 -21.43
C SER A 745 42.33 -7.48 -22.64
N LEU A 746 41.65 -7.78 -23.75
CA LEU A 746 41.84 -7.10 -25.04
C LEU A 746 41.65 -5.58 -24.94
N LEU A 747 40.66 -5.12 -24.18
CA LEU A 747 40.44 -3.69 -23.94
C LEU A 747 41.53 -3.05 -23.06
N ARG A 748 42.09 -3.78 -22.08
CA ARG A 748 43.21 -3.29 -21.27
C ARG A 748 44.52 -3.26 -22.07
N ASP A 749 44.75 -4.25 -22.91
CA ASP A 749 45.88 -4.32 -23.84
C ASP A 749 45.83 -3.16 -24.86
N ALA A 750 44.62 -2.69 -25.22
CA ALA A 750 44.39 -1.51 -26.05
C ALA A 750 44.34 -0.16 -25.27
N GLY A 751 44.55 -0.16 -23.95
CA GLY A 751 44.64 1.05 -23.12
C GLY A 751 43.34 1.58 -22.48
N TYR A 752 42.21 0.87 -22.62
CA TYR A 752 40.98 1.23 -21.91
C TYR A 752 41.03 0.75 -20.45
N GLU A 753 41.08 1.67 -19.48
CA GLU A 753 41.09 1.34 -18.04
C GLU A 753 39.68 1.25 -17.41
N GLY A 754 38.62 1.61 -18.13
CA GLY A 754 37.26 1.69 -17.57
C GLY A 754 36.56 0.35 -17.27
N PRO A 755 35.38 0.37 -16.64
CA PRO A 755 34.62 -0.82 -16.26
C PRO A 755 34.15 -1.67 -17.46
N VAL A 756 34.40 -2.98 -17.35
CA VAL A 756 33.89 -4.02 -18.26
C VAL A 756 32.95 -4.93 -17.47
N VAL A 757 31.65 -4.90 -17.80
CA VAL A 757 30.55 -5.48 -17.01
C VAL A 757 29.67 -6.43 -17.86
N THR A 758 28.76 -7.16 -17.23
CA THR A 758 27.53 -7.66 -17.90
C THR A 758 26.29 -7.00 -17.29
N VAL A 759 25.19 -6.99 -18.02
CA VAL A 759 23.96 -6.25 -17.71
C VAL A 759 22.76 -7.16 -17.95
N ASP A 760 22.02 -7.48 -16.90
CA ASP A 760 20.95 -8.47 -16.91
C ASP A 760 19.80 -8.09 -15.96
N THR A 761 18.68 -8.80 -16.07
CA THR A 761 17.54 -8.70 -15.17
C THR A 761 17.84 -9.39 -13.83
N PHE A 762 17.29 -8.85 -12.74
CA PHE A 762 17.42 -9.42 -11.39
C PHE A 762 16.94 -10.89 -11.30
N ILE A 763 15.98 -11.29 -12.14
CA ILE A 763 15.46 -12.67 -12.23
C ILE A 763 16.56 -13.62 -12.72
N ALA A 764 17.23 -13.27 -13.81
CA ALA A 764 18.26 -14.12 -14.42
C ALA A 764 19.54 -14.20 -13.58
N VAL A 765 19.89 -13.13 -12.86
CA VAL A 765 21.00 -13.14 -11.87
C VAL A 765 20.67 -14.06 -10.69
N ARG A 766 19.44 -14.00 -10.16
CA ARG A 766 18.97 -14.91 -9.10
C ARG A 766 18.98 -16.38 -9.54
N ASP A 767 18.61 -16.63 -10.79
CA ASP A 767 18.51 -18.00 -11.34
C ASP A 767 19.87 -18.54 -11.83
N ASN A 768 20.89 -17.67 -11.98
CA ASN A 768 22.27 -18.00 -12.39
C ASN A 768 23.30 -17.23 -11.51
N PRO A 769 23.46 -17.58 -10.21
CA PRO A 769 24.24 -16.78 -9.25
C PRO A 769 25.74 -16.65 -9.58
N GLU A 770 26.26 -17.51 -10.47
CA GLU A 770 27.63 -17.38 -11.01
C GLU A 770 27.85 -16.11 -11.87
N LEU A 771 26.77 -15.40 -12.27
CA LEU A 771 26.85 -14.06 -12.87
C LEU A 771 26.94 -12.92 -11.84
N GLU A 772 26.53 -13.14 -10.60
CA GLU A 772 26.36 -12.08 -9.58
C GLU A 772 27.65 -11.26 -9.37
N LEU A 773 28.80 -11.94 -9.32
CA LEU A 773 30.14 -11.37 -9.16
C LEU A 773 30.62 -10.47 -10.32
N LEU A 774 29.91 -10.46 -11.45
CA LEU A 774 30.33 -9.81 -12.70
C LEU A 774 29.33 -8.77 -13.23
N THR A 775 28.11 -8.74 -12.69
CA THR A 775 27.14 -7.69 -13.03
C THR A 775 27.61 -6.30 -12.58
N GLY A 776 27.14 -5.25 -13.26
CA GLY A 776 27.43 -3.85 -12.91
C GLY A 776 26.87 -3.36 -11.56
N LEU A 777 26.26 -4.23 -10.73
CA LEU A 777 25.48 -3.89 -9.54
C LEU A 777 26.28 -3.43 -8.30
N ARG A 778 27.58 -3.10 -8.45
CA ARG A 778 28.40 -2.55 -7.34
C ARG A 778 27.98 -1.15 -6.86
N PHE A 779 27.05 -0.47 -7.52
CA PHE A 779 26.65 0.90 -7.19
C PHE A 779 25.76 1.08 -5.95
N LEU A 780 25.24 0.01 -5.34
CA LEU A 780 24.42 0.09 -4.11
C LEU A 780 25.11 -0.38 -2.82
N ALA A 781 26.38 -0.81 -2.89
CA ALA A 781 27.12 -1.37 -1.75
C ALA A 781 28.13 -0.40 -1.08
N ALA A 782 28.22 0.85 -1.56
CA ALA A 782 29.28 1.80 -1.17
C ALA A 782 28.90 2.82 -0.07
N ALA A 783 27.64 2.86 0.38
CA ALA A 783 27.15 3.82 1.39
C ALA A 783 27.31 3.34 2.86
N SER A 784 28.14 2.32 3.12
CA SER A 784 28.24 1.62 4.42
C SER A 784 29.68 1.52 4.95
N ARG A 785 30.40 2.66 4.98
CA ARG A 785 31.63 2.82 5.78
C ARG A 785 32.06 4.29 5.92
N ALA A 786 31.58 4.96 6.97
CA ALA A 786 32.11 6.23 7.44
C ALA A 786 32.09 6.25 8.98
N SER A 787 33.23 6.52 9.61
CA SER A 787 33.38 6.62 11.07
C SER A 787 33.64 8.08 11.46
N PRO A 788 33.04 8.61 12.55
CA PRO A 788 33.18 10.02 12.89
C PRO A 788 34.46 10.33 13.70
N SER A 789 35.28 11.27 13.23
CA SER A 789 36.46 11.77 13.94
C SER A 789 36.49 13.31 14.06
N SER A 790 36.10 13.79 15.24
CA SER A 790 36.63 14.98 15.97
C SER A 790 37.04 16.29 15.25
N GLN A 791 36.40 17.39 15.69
CA GLN A 791 36.98 18.75 15.93
C GLN A 791 37.41 19.59 14.69
N SER A 792 37.39 20.94 14.70
CA SER A 792 36.84 21.96 15.62
C SER A 792 36.81 23.35 14.96
N GLY A 793 35.87 24.25 15.33
CA GLY A 793 35.85 25.67 14.92
C GLY A 793 34.69 26.45 15.56
N PRO A 794 34.83 27.75 15.94
CA PRO A 794 33.91 28.40 16.89
C PRO A 794 33.07 29.55 16.23
N PRO A 795 32.42 30.48 16.96
CA PRO A 795 30.98 30.36 17.16
C PRO A 795 30.16 31.59 16.74
N PHE A 796 28.88 31.38 16.43
CA PHE A 796 27.84 32.40 16.62
C PHE A 796 26.78 31.88 17.60
N GLN A 797 26.40 32.74 18.54
CA GLN A 797 25.62 32.41 19.72
C GLN A 797 24.29 33.18 19.72
N THR A 798 23.30 32.67 20.45
CA THR A 798 21.92 33.21 20.59
C THR A 798 21.05 33.01 19.33
N ILE A 799 19.83 32.47 19.37
CA ILE A 799 18.94 32.08 20.48
C ILE A 799 18.53 30.59 20.34
N LEU A 800 18.61 29.81 21.42
CA LEU A 800 18.18 28.39 21.44
C LEU A 800 16.66 28.22 21.65
N ALA A 801 15.85 28.76 20.74
CA ALA A 801 14.44 28.39 20.65
C ALA A 801 14.35 26.90 20.27
N THR A 802 13.82 26.08 21.17
CA THR A 802 13.70 24.62 20.97
C THR A 802 12.28 24.29 20.51
N PHE A 803 12.17 23.64 19.36
CA PHE A 803 10.91 23.42 18.67
C PHE A 803 10.31 22.06 19.08
N PHE A 804 8.99 21.96 19.00
CA PHE A 804 8.20 20.80 19.42
C PHE A 804 7.29 20.43 18.25
N LEU A 805 7.29 19.15 17.87
CA LEU A 805 6.35 18.66 16.86
C LEU A 805 5.04 18.31 17.55
N PHE A 806 4.03 19.15 17.32
CA PHE A 806 2.64 18.93 17.68
C PHE A 806 1.85 18.38 16.49
N SER A 807 0.59 17.99 16.71
CA SER A 807 -0.37 17.74 15.65
C SER A 807 -1.61 18.62 15.87
N ALA A 808 -1.99 19.40 14.87
CA ALA A 808 -3.38 19.80 14.70
C ALA A 808 -4.25 18.56 14.36
N PHE A 809 -5.57 18.73 14.34
CA PHE A 809 -6.53 17.67 14.04
C PHE A 809 -7.54 18.17 12.99
N ASN A 810 -7.17 18.12 11.70
CA ASN A 810 -8.08 18.15 10.54
C ASN A 810 -7.32 18.00 9.20
N ASP A 811 -8.02 18.07 8.05
CA ASP A 811 -7.49 17.62 6.74
C ASP A 811 -8.12 18.38 5.52
N PRO A 812 -7.67 19.61 5.19
CA PRO A 812 -8.35 20.56 4.28
C PRO A 812 -8.37 20.20 2.80
N TRP A 813 -7.36 19.47 2.30
CA TRP A 813 -7.11 19.28 0.87
C TRP A 813 -8.16 18.40 0.16
N LYS A 814 -9.16 17.89 0.88
CA LYS A 814 -10.28 17.11 0.35
C LYS A 814 -11.49 18.00 0.06
N PRO A 815 -11.65 18.58 -1.15
CA PRO A 815 -12.95 19.16 -1.52
C PRO A 815 -14.02 18.07 -1.49
N VAL A 816 -15.26 18.43 -1.15
CA VAL A 816 -16.39 17.50 -1.24
C VAL A 816 -16.77 17.34 -2.71
N SER A 817 -16.21 16.33 -3.38
CA SER A 817 -16.46 16.03 -4.80
C SER A 817 -16.66 14.54 -5.05
N ALA A 818 -17.10 14.18 -6.25
CA ALA A 818 -17.21 12.77 -6.65
C ALA A 818 -15.83 12.06 -6.61
N ASP A 819 -14.77 12.79 -6.93
CA ASP A 819 -13.38 12.32 -7.05
C ASP A 819 -12.76 12.01 -5.67
N THR A 820 -13.23 12.69 -4.61
CA THR A 820 -12.90 12.39 -3.20
C THR A 820 -13.90 11.42 -2.55
N PHE A 821 -14.81 10.81 -3.32
CA PHE A 821 -15.93 9.97 -2.84
C PHE A 821 -16.89 10.70 -1.89
N ASN A 822 -17.04 12.02 -2.02
CA ASN A 822 -17.69 12.91 -1.06
C ASN A 822 -17.10 12.74 0.37
N ALA A 823 -15.77 12.69 0.47
CA ALA A 823 -15.10 12.85 1.75
C ALA A 823 -15.26 14.30 2.24
N GLU A 824 -15.56 14.45 3.53
CA GLU A 824 -15.69 15.76 4.19
C GLU A 824 -14.30 16.38 4.44
N GLN A 825 -14.23 17.72 4.51
CA GLN A 825 -13.02 18.50 4.86
C GLN A 825 -12.63 18.40 6.35
N PHE A 826 -13.28 17.50 7.09
CA PHE A 826 -13.29 17.45 8.54
C PHE A 826 -13.23 16.00 9.01
N TRP A 827 -12.47 15.73 10.08
CA TRP A 827 -12.63 14.51 10.87
C TRP A 827 -13.79 14.64 11.88
N GLY A 828 -14.89 15.28 11.47
CA GLY A 828 -15.97 15.74 12.36
C GLY A 828 -17.26 16.09 11.61
N ILE A 829 -18.34 15.39 11.97
CA ILE A 829 -19.70 15.50 11.43
C ILE A 829 -20.16 16.94 11.17
N ASP A 830 -20.86 17.13 10.05
CA ASP A 830 -22.12 17.87 10.09
C ASP A 830 -23.24 17.10 9.37
N GLY A 831 -24.48 17.22 9.85
CA GLY A 831 -25.59 16.37 9.43
C GLY A 831 -26.51 17.01 8.39
N LEU A 832 -27.08 16.19 7.48
CA LEU A 832 -28.19 16.59 6.62
C LEU A 832 -29.42 15.71 6.86
N ASP A 833 -30.57 16.37 7.09
CA ASP A 833 -31.88 15.72 7.13
C ASP A 833 -32.27 15.19 5.74
N SER A 834 -32.75 13.95 5.69
CA SER A 834 -33.25 13.34 4.45
C SER A 834 -34.69 13.80 4.15
N SER A 835 -34.85 15.06 3.74
CA SER A 835 -36.15 15.64 3.34
C SER A 835 -36.10 16.61 2.15
N SER A 836 -35.39 16.22 1.09
CA SER A 836 -35.51 16.77 -0.27
C SER A 836 -35.18 15.70 -1.31
#